data_AF-A0A257UQR0-F1
#
_entry.id   AF-A0A257UQR0-F1
#
_cell.length_a   1.000
_cell.length_b   1.000
_cell.length_c   1.000
_cell.angle_alpha   90.00
_cell.angle_beta   90.00
_cell.angle_gamma   90.00
#
_symmetry.space_group_name_H-M   'P 1'
#
loop_
_entity.id
_entity.type
_entity.pdbx_description
1 polymer ?
#
loop_
_entity_poly.entity_id
_entity_poly.type
_entity_poly.pdbx_seq_one_letter_code
_entity_poly.pdbx_strand_id
1 'polypeptide(L)'
;MSIHVALTHRTSYQYDRPIRLGPQTIRLRPAPYTRTPILAYTLKVEPKPHFLNWLQDPQGNFLARVVFPDPVTSFVVTVDLIADMATINPFDFFLEPEAETWPFTYDPVLEQELAPFRRTEAPGPLLSALIEQGRAIEATTVNKLVALNALVQSRVAYVVRMEPGVWAPDHTLGEGRGSCRDSAWLLVHLLRHLGFAARFCSGYLIQLVADVKPVEGPAGPTQDFTDLHAWAEVYLPGAGWIGLDATSGLLTGEGHIPLAASPDPISAAPISGGVEPSGVDFDFSMEIRRIEQTPRVTKPYSEAVWQDILATGARVDAALLVGDVRLTMGGEPTFVSATDIDAPEWNIDALGPTKRTMAGRLLRRLAPAWAPGAALQYTQGKLYPGEQLPRWALHAYWRADGEPVWQDQAWLASDDDTDTATTDDAARFCAALAETLHIDPALVMPAYEDVHYYLWRESRLPANVRAEASKITDPIERARLARLFAGDLGQSAGSVLPLRRVADDAGRQWQSARWNFRGGDLVLVPGDSPIGLRLPLDSLPWEDPAATEIDSPPDPFAPHEALPSAAALREFVPPNGRVAAQRAGTSGAKLLGEAPGIVRTALAVEARGGMLHVFLPPLYEVEDFLTLVAAIERVAAMQSRKIFLEGYQPPDDPRLLSFSVTPDPGVIEVNLPPAATWAEHVGRTLQLYQLARETGLAAEKFMLDGRHVGTGGGNHVVMGAAEATDSPFLRRPDLLKSLLGFWHNHPSLSYLFSGLFIGPSSQHPRIDEAREDTLLELETAFRQIKPGAETPPWIIDRLLRNILTDMTGNGHRTEFCIDKLYAPGSASGRRGLVEFRAFEMPPDARMSVAQALLMRACVAAFWQTPYERRLIRWGARLNDQFMLPHYVAADLRDAIEELAARGFPIDPAWFVPHQEFRFPKFGAVTVAGMQLELRHALEPWHVLGEEQTIGGTARYVDSAVERVQIAVSGWVDERFALTCNGITVPLTPTGAAGGFIAGVRFKAWSPPSSLHPLIPPQTPLVFDVIDRWSARALGGMTHHTIHPGGRGYETFPVNANEAEARRRSRFFAFGHTPGPVDPATPSTSLEHPSTLDLRRFV
;
A
#
# COMPACT_ATOMS: atom_id res chain seq x y z
N MET A 1 -16.67 4.78 6.42
CA MET A 1 -16.84 4.80 7.89
C MET A 1 -16.64 6.23 8.29
N SER A 2 -17.57 6.84 9.01
CA SER A 2 -17.57 8.28 9.12
C SER A 2 -17.35 8.79 10.52
N ILE A 3 -16.87 10.03 10.58
CA ILE A 3 -16.64 10.74 11.83
C ILE A 3 -17.91 11.54 12.11
N HIS A 4 -18.51 11.34 13.29
CA HIS A 4 -19.60 12.21 13.74
C HIS A 4 -19.03 13.38 14.52
N VAL A 5 -19.50 14.57 14.17
CA VAL A 5 -19.00 15.82 14.72
C VAL A 5 -20.14 16.65 15.26
N ALA A 6 -20.02 17.08 16.51
CA ALA A 6 -20.90 18.08 17.11
C ALA A 6 -20.36 19.48 16.82
N LEU A 7 -21.20 20.35 16.28
CA LEU A 7 -20.94 21.77 16.07
C LEU A 7 -21.87 22.57 16.97
N THR A 8 -21.29 23.49 17.74
CA THR A 8 -22.05 24.47 18.54
C THR A 8 -21.72 25.87 18.02
N HIS A 9 -22.72 26.62 17.59
CA HIS A 9 -22.60 28.01 17.16
C HIS A 9 -23.43 28.90 18.10
N ARG A 10 -22.81 29.92 18.69
CA ARG A 10 -23.47 30.95 19.48
C ARG A 10 -23.17 32.34 18.92
N THR A 11 -24.22 33.09 18.59
CA THR A 11 -24.14 34.53 18.29
C THR A 11 -24.88 35.31 19.39
N SER A 12 -24.27 36.37 19.90
CA SER A 12 -24.80 37.20 20.98
C SER A 12 -24.69 38.69 20.64
N TYR A 13 -25.81 39.40 20.77
CA TYR A 13 -25.89 40.84 20.69
C TYR A 13 -26.29 41.37 22.06
N GLN A 14 -25.48 42.26 22.64
CA GLN A 14 -25.79 42.94 23.89
C GLN A 14 -26.01 44.43 23.59
N TYR A 15 -27.18 44.95 23.96
CA TYR A 15 -27.55 46.33 23.70
C TYR A 15 -27.28 47.19 24.93
N ASP A 16 -26.84 48.43 24.70
CA ASP A 16 -26.55 49.42 25.74
C ASP A 16 -27.80 49.89 26.53
N ARG A 17 -28.99 49.63 25.98
CA ARG A 17 -30.30 49.93 26.57
C ARG A 17 -31.37 48.93 26.10
N PRO A 18 -32.55 48.85 26.75
CA PRO A 18 -33.68 48.13 26.19
C PRO A 18 -34.11 48.73 24.84
N ILE A 19 -34.19 47.88 23.81
CA ILE A 19 -34.59 48.28 22.46
C ILE A 19 -35.73 47.43 21.92
N ARG A 20 -36.50 47.96 20.96
CA ARG A 20 -37.45 47.14 20.20
C ARG A 20 -36.75 46.47 19.02
N LEU A 21 -36.84 45.15 18.95
CA LEU A 21 -36.46 44.38 17.77
C LEU A 21 -37.68 44.22 16.85
N GLY A 22 -37.50 44.58 15.57
CA GLY A 22 -38.40 44.13 14.52
C GLY A 22 -38.32 42.61 14.34
N PRO A 23 -39.14 42.02 13.44
CA PRO A 23 -39.02 40.60 13.12
C PRO A 23 -37.60 40.25 12.69
N GLN A 24 -37.00 39.28 13.39
CA GLN A 24 -35.69 38.71 13.08
C GLN A 24 -35.89 37.46 12.24
N THR A 25 -34.96 37.20 11.33
CA THR A 25 -34.91 36.01 10.49
C THR A 25 -33.57 35.32 10.70
N ILE A 26 -33.60 34.07 11.11
CA ILE A 26 -32.43 33.23 11.39
C ILE A 26 -32.37 32.12 10.34
N ARG A 27 -31.25 32.04 9.62
CA ARG A 27 -30.98 31.07 8.53
C ARG A 27 -29.83 30.15 8.92
N LEU A 28 -29.85 29.64 10.15
CA LEU A 28 -28.79 28.80 10.72
C LEU A 28 -29.16 27.31 10.78
N ARG A 29 -30.19 26.90 10.03
CA ARG A 29 -30.57 25.49 9.86
C ARG A 29 -30.02 24.98 8.53
N PRO A 30 -29.32 23.83 8.48
CA PRO A 30 -28.88 23.21 7.23
C PRO A 30 -29.99 23.10 6.20
N ALA A 31 -29.67 23.47 4.95
CA ALA A 31 -30.60 23.49 3.84
C ALA A 31 -31.08 22.06 3.50
N PRO A 32 -32.30 21.90 2.94
CA PRO A 32 -32.85 20.57 2.66
C PRO A 32 -32.04 19.76 1.62
N TYR A 33 -31.24 20.44 0.80
CA TYR A 33 -30.36 19.82 -0.21
C TYR A 33 -28.92 19.58 0.30
N THR A 34 -28.68 19.67 1.61
CA THR A 34 -27.37 19.36 2.21
C THR A 34 -26.99 17.91 1.92
N ARG A 35 -25.81 17.70 1.30
CA ARG A 35 -25.29 16.35 1.00
C ARG A 35 -24.75 15.64 2.24
N THR A 36 -24.18 16.40 3.18
CA THR A 36 -23.70 15.93 4.48
C THR A 36 -24.90 15.59 5.39
N PRO A 37 -25.08 14.33 5.82
CA PRO A 37 -26.20 13.98 6.68
C PRO A 37 -26.15 14.71 8.02
N ILE A 38 -27.24 15.36 8.39
CA ILE A 38 -27.41 16.04 9.68
C ILE A 38 -28.24 15.14 10.60
N LEU A 39 -27.58 14.55 11.60
CA LEU A 39 -28.15 13.54 12.48
C LEU A 39 -29.01 14.15 13.61
N ALA A 40 -28.64 15.35 14.05
CA ALA A 40 -29.37 16.11 15.07
C ALA A 40 -29.22 17.61 14.83
N TYR A 41 -30.23 18.38 15.21
CA TYR A 41 -30.24 19.85 15.13
C TYR A 41 -31.12 20.45 16.23
N THR A 42 -30.66 21.55 16.82
CA THR A 42 -31.47 22.39 17.72
C THR A 42 -31.17 23.87 17.52
N LEU A 43 -32.18 24.70 17.76
CA LEU A 43 -32.13 26.16 17.75
C LEU A 43 -32.68 26.68 19.07
N LYS A 44 -31.84 27.37 19.84
CA LYS A 44 -32.22 28.07 21.06
C LYS A 44 -32.11 29.58 20.82
N VAL A 45 -33.18 30.31 21.16
CA VAL A 45 -33.24 31.77 21.04
C VAL A 45 -33.56 32.37 22.39
N GLU A 46 -32.87 33.46 22.74
CA GLU A 46 -33.05 34.19 23.99
C GLU A 46 -33.07 35.70 23.71
N PRO A 47 -33.82 36.51 24.49
CA PRO A 47 -34.59 36.16 25.69
C PRO A 47 -35.98 35.57 25.42
N LYS A 48 -36.68 35.14 26.48
CA LYS A 48 -38.11 34.77 26.44
C LYS A 48 -38.95 35.85 27.16
N PRO A 49 -40.23 36.03 26.81
CA PRO A 49 -40.97 35.34 25.75
C PRO A 49 -40.61 35.86 24.35
N HIS A 50 -40.64 34.98 23.35
CA HIS A 50 -40.59 35.34 21.93
C HIS A 50 -41.50 34.37 21.16
N PHE A 51 -41.94 34.78 19.97
CA PHE A 51 -42.65 33.93 19.03
C PHE A 51 -41.69 33.47 17.95
N LEU A 52 -41.69 32.18 17.63
CA LEU A 52 -40.89 31.59 16.55
C LEU A 52 -41.81 30.89 15.56
N ASN A 53 -41.64 31.20 14.27
CA ASN A 53 -42.32 30.53 13.17
C ASN A 53 -41.30 30.04 12.12
N TRP A 54 -41.40 28.78 11.72
CA TRP A 54 -40.56 28.22 10.66
C TRP A 54 -41.22 28.44 9.30
N LEU A 55 -40.43 28.89 8.34
CA LEU A 55 -40.86 29.17 6.97
C LEU A 55 -39.81 28.63 5.98
N GLN A 56 -40.19 28.63 4.70
CA GLN A 56 -39.27 28.47 3.57
C GLN A 56 -39.35 29.70 2.68
N ASP A 57 -38.21 30.15 2.17
CA ASP A 57 -38.16 31.19 1.13
C ASP A 57 -38.38 30.57 -0.27
N PRO A 58 -38.54 31.38 -1.34
CA PRO A 58 -38.71 30.88 -2.69
C PRO A 58 -37.54 30.04 -3.23
N GLN A 59 -36.38 30.07 -2.58
CA GLN A 59 -35.21 29.26 -2.94
C GLN A 59 -35.16 27.93 -2.14
N GLY A 60 -36.12 27.71 -1.25
CA GLY A 60 -36.23 26.51 -0.42
C GLY A 60 -35.37 26.54 0.85
N ASN A 61 -34.78 27.69 1.21
CA ASN A 61 -33.98 27.81 2.43
C ASN A 61 -34.88 27.79 3.66
N PHE A 62 -34.46 27.10 4.72
CA PHE A 62 -35.17 27.14 6.00
C PHE A 62 -34.90 28.45 6.74
N LEU A 63 -35.96 29.11 7.20
CA LEU A 63 -35.84 30.34 7.98
C LEU A 63 -36.72 30.32 9.23
N ALA A 64 -36.12 30.62 10.38
CA ALA A 64 -36.83 30.85 11.63
C ALA A 64 -37.09 32.34 11.79
N ARG A 65 -38.38 32.72 11.71
CA ARG A 65 -38.82 34.09 11.95
C ARG A 65 -39.16 34.28 13.42
N VAL A 66 -38.40 35.13 14.10
CA VAL A 66 -38.53 35.40 15.53
C VAL A 66 -39.07 36.81 15.77
N VAL A 67 -40.05 36.94 16.65
CA VAL A 67 -40.63 38.23 17.04
C VAL A 67 -40.65 38.36 18.56
N PHE A 68 -40.12 39.47 19.07
CA PHE A 68 -40.10 39.80 20.49
C PHE A 68 -41.25 40.77 20.80
N PRO A 69 -42.16 40.45 21.75
CA PRO A 69 -43.25 41.34 22.12
C PRO A 69 -42.77 42.53 22.95
N ASP A 70 -41.73 42.34 23.77
CA ASP A 70 -41.20 43.31 24.72
C ASP A 70 -39.82 43.84 24.28
N PRO A 71 -39.41 45.04 24.72
CA PRO A 71 -38.05 45.51 24.53
C PRO A 71 -37.03 44.58 25.17
N VAL A 72 -35.89 44.37 24.49
CA VAL A 72 -34.83 43.45 24.93
C VAL A 72 -33.52 44.19 25.15
N THR A 73 -32.71 43.71 26.09
CA THR A 73 -31.33 44.18 26.31
C THR A 73 -30.29 43.24 25.70
N SER A 74 -30.69 42.04 25.28
CA SER A 74 -29.82 41.10 24.59
C SER A 74 -30.60 40.30 23.55
N PHE A 75 -29.88 39.72 22.60
CA PHE A 75 -30.40 38.75 21.64
C PHE A 75 -29.34 37.68 21.42
N VAL A 76 -29.65 36.43 21.80
CA VAL A 76 -28.71 35.31 21.70
C VAL A 76 -29.35 34.21 20.87
N VAL A 77 -28.59 33.71 19.90
CA VAL A 77 -28.95 32.58 19.05
C VAL A 77 -27.90 31.51 19.23
N THR A 78 -28.33 30.32 19.67
CA THR A 78 -27.47 29.15 19.79
C THR A 78 -28.01 28.04 18.89
N VAL A 79 -27.14 27.49 18.05
CA VAL A 79 -27.36 26.29 17.26
C VAL A 79 -26.42 25.20 17.74
N ASP A 80 -26.96 23.99 17.84
CA ASP A 80 -26.18 22.78 18.09
C ASP A 80 -26.63 21.71 17.07
N LEU A 81 -25.67 21.09 16.38
CA LEU A 81 -25.95 20.08 15.37
C LEU A 81 -24.91 18.95 15.39
N ILE A 82 -25.32 17.77 14.95
CA ILE A 82 -24.44 16.62 14.72
C ILE A 82 -24.40 16.35 13.21
N ALA A 83 -23.20 16.40 12.62
CA ALA A 83 -22.96 16.13 11.21
C ALA A 83 -22.18 14.82 11.02
N ASP A 84 -22.59 14.06 10.00
CA ASP A 84 -21.88 12.88 9.51
C ASP A 84 -20.85 13.27 8.45
N MET A 85 -19.57 13.35 8.85
CA MET A 85 -18.44 13.78 8.01
C MET A 85 -17.92 12.68 7.09
N ALA A 86 -18.83 11.91 6.50
CA ALA A 86 -18.51 10.92 5.50
C ALA A 86 -18.07 11.62 4.20
N THR A 87 -16.93 11.18 3.64
CA THR A 87 -16.33 11.77 2.44
C THR A 87 -17.30 11.87 1.27
N ILE A 88 -17.28 13.00 0.57
CA ILE A 88 -18.10 13.27 -0.61
C ILE A 88 -17.20 13.59 -1.80
N ASN A 89 -17.37 12.88 -2.92
CA ASN A 89 -16.73 13.28 -4.17
C ASN A 89 -17.46 14.51 -4.76
N PRO A 90 -16.80 15.68 -4.86
CA PRO A 90 -17.42 16.87 -5.42
C PRO A 90 -17.63 16.79 -6.94
N PHE A 91 -16.97 15.85 -7.63
CA PHE A 91 -17.08 15.61 -9.08
C PHE A 91 -18.02 14.45 -9.43
N ASP A 92 -18.84 14.01 -8.48
CA ASP A 92 -19.79 12.91 -8.68
C ASP A 92 -21.12 13.43 -9.23
N PHE A 93 -21.11 13.81 -10.50
CA PHE A 93 -22.27 14.27 -11.25
C PHE A 93 -22.03 14.05 -12.76
N PHE A 94 -23.10 14.17 -13.55
CA PHE A 94 -23.05 14.09 -15.01
C PHE A 94 -23.56 15.39 -15.62
N LEU A 95 -23.07 15.75 -16.79
CA LEU A 95 -23.58 16.88 -17.55
C LEU A 95 -24.45 16.37 -18.69
N GLU A 96 -25.44 17.17 -19.10
CA GLU A 96 -26.06 16.96 -20.41
C GLU A 96 -25.01 17.17 -21.52
N PRO A 97 -25.08 16.45 -22.66
CA PRO A 97 -24.09 16.53 -23.72
C PRO A 97 -23.80 17.95 -24.21
N GLU A 98 -24.83 18.80 -24.32
CA GLU A 98 -24.70 20.20 -24.72
C GLU A 98 -23.92 21.06 -23.71
N ALA A 99 -23.84 20.66 -22.44
CA ALA A 99 -23.17 21.40 -21.38
C ALA A 99 -21.73 20.94 -21.11
N GLU A 100 -21.25 19.87 -21.78
CA GLU A 100 -19.88 19.37 -21.63
C GLU A 100 -18.82 20.38 -22.07
N THR A 101 -19.16 21.25 -23.03
CA THR A 101 -18.31 22.31 -23.55
C THR A 101 -18.98 23.67 -23.40
N TRP A 102 -18.21 24.67 -22.98
CA TRP A 102 -18.67 26.06 -22.89
C TRP A 102 -18.26 26.83 -24.15
N PRO A 103 -19.10 27.73 -24.70
CA PRO A 103 -20.40 28.15 -24.18
C PRO A 103 -21.55 27.21 -24.58
N PHE A 104 -22.54 27.09 -23.69
CA PHE A 104 -23.80 26.41 -23.95
C PHE A 104 -24.99 27.31 -23.59
N THR A 105 -26.19 26.91 -23.99
CA THR A 105 -27.45 27.58 -23.66
C THR A 105 -28.33 26.71 -22.78
N TYR A 106 -29.00 27.29 -21.79
CA TYR A 106 -30.02 26.60 -21.02
C TYR A 106 -31.28 26.36 -21.87
N ASP A 107 -32.00 25.27 -21.60
CA ASP A 107 -33.35 25.07 -22.11
C ASP A 107 -34.24 26.30 -21.79
N PRO A 108 -35.13 26.77 -22.69
CA PRO A 108 -35.89 27.99 -22.48
C PRO A 108 -36.74 28.02 -21.19
N VAL A 109 -37.27 26.88 -20.74
CA VAL A 109 -38.04 26.80 -19.49
C VAL A 109 -37.10 26.95 -18.31
N LEU A 110 -36.02 26.17 -18.30
CA LEU A 110 -35.00 26.23 -17.26
C LEU A 110 -34.33 27.61 -17.18
N GLU A 111 -34.09 28.25 -18.31
CA GLU A 111 -33.58 29.61 -18.43
C GLU A 111 -34.49 30.61 -17.70
N GLN A 112 -35.81 30.50 -17.88
CA GLN A 112 -36.78 31.35 -17.19
C GLN A 112 -36.77 31.11 -15.67
N GLU A 113 -36.65 29.86 -15.23
CA GLU A 113 -36.55 29.49 -13.82
C GLU A 113 -35.24 29.99 -13.18
N LEU A 114 -34.15 30.02 -13.95
CA LEU A 114 -32.83 30.46 -13.52
C LEU A 114 -32.59 31.98 -13.65
N ALA A 115 -33.52 32.73 -14.23
CA ALA A 115 -33.33 34.15 -14.54
C ALA A 115 -32.81 35.01 -13.36
N PRO A 116 -33.29 34.86 -12.10
CA PRO A 116 -32.74 35.61 -10.97
C PRO A 116 -31.24 35.36 -10.71
N PHE A 117 -30.75 34.17 -11.06
CA PHE A 117 -29.37 33.73 -10.84
C PHE A 117 -28.43 34.07 -11.99
N ARG A 118 -28.94 34.66 -13.06
CA ARG A 118 -28.17 35.13 -14.23
C ARG A 118 -28.10 36.65 -14.33
N ARG A 119 -28.74 37.37 -13.41
CA ARG A 119 -28.77 38.84 -13.41
C ARG A 119 -27.35 39.41 -13.26
N THR A 120 -26.93 40.18 -14.26
CA THR A 120 -25.64 40.89 -14.29
C THR A 120 -25.83 42.38 -14.02
N GLU A 121 -24.82 42.98 -13.41
CA GLU A 121 -24.63 44.43 -13.31
C GLU A 121 -23.53 44.85 -14.28
N ALA A 122 -23.40 46.14 -14.61
CA ALA A 122 -22.32 46.59 -15.48
C ALA A 122 -20.96 46.35 -14.79
N PRO A 123 -20.03 45.59 -15.40
CA PRO A 123 -18.75 45.30 -14.75
C PRO A 123 -17.84 46.53 -14.78
N GLY A 124 -17.09 46.76 -13.70
CA GLY A 124 -16.02 47.76 -13.72
C GLY A 124 -14.77 47.26 -14.48
N PRO A 125 -13.71 48.08 -14.56
CA PRO A 125 -12.54 47.76 -15.39
C PRO A 125 -11.78 46.51 -14.92
N LEU A 126 -11.69 46.25 -13.62
CA LEU A 126 -10.96 45.11 -13.09
C LEU A 126 -11.75 43.82 -13.28
N LEU A 127 -13.06 43.86 -13.02
CA LEU A 127 -13.93 42.72 -13.30
C LEU A 127 -13.97 42.41 -14.80
N SER A 128 -14.03 43.43 -15.66
CA SER A 128 -13.98 43.26 -17.12
C SER A 128 -12.70 42.54 -17.57
N ALA A 129 -11.55 42.92 -17.04
CA ALA A 129 -10.28 42.25 -17.33
C ALA A 129 -10.25 40.79 -16.84
N LEU A 130 -10.88 40.49 -15.70
CA LEU A 130 -11.00 39.13 -15.18
C LEU A 130 -11.95 38.27 -16.04
N ILE A 131 -13.05 38.85 -16.52
CA ILE A 131 -14.00 38.18 -17.43
C ILE A 131 -13.31 37.75 -18.72
N GLU A 132 -12.46 38.61 -19.32
CA GLU A 132 -11.75 38.28 -20.55
C GLU A 132 -10.67 37.20 -20.34
N GLN A 133 -9.97 37.22 -19.20
CA GLN A 133 -9.09 36.10 -18.81
C GLN A 133 -9.88 34.81 -18.66
N GLY A 134 -11.04 34.88 -18.01
CA GLY A 134 -11.97 33.77 -17.90
C GLY A 134 -12.36 33.24 -19.27
N ARG A 135 -12.78 34.12 -20.20
CA ARG A 135 -13.19 33.77 -21.57
C ARG A 135 -12.09 33.04 -22.36
N ALA A 136 -10.82 33.38 -22.12
CA ALA A 136 -9.66 32.78 -22.79
C ALA A 136 -9.29 31.35 -22.31
N ILE A 137 -9.88 30.86 -21.22
CA ILE A 137 -9.62 29.50 -20.73
C ILE A 137 -10.31 28.48 -21.66
N GLU A 138 -9.53 27.76 -22.46
CA GLU A 138 -9.99 26.65 -23.31
C GLU A 138 -9.93 25.32 -22.56
N ALA A 139 -11.09 24.79 -22.15
CA ALA A 139 -11.22 23.52 -21.46
C ALA A 139 -12.67 23.00 -21.54
N THR A 140 -12.90 21.75 -21.13
CA THR A 140 -14.26 21.25 -20.84
C THR A 140 -14.91 22.12 -19.76
N THR A 141 -16.25 22.17 -19.72
CA THR A 141 -16.98 23.05 -18.78
C THR A 141 -16.53 22.86 -17.33
N VAL A 142 -16.35 21.61 -16.87
CA VAL A 142 -15.89 21.32 -15.50
C VAL A 142 -14.48 21.85 -15.26
N ASN A 143 -13.53 21.54 -16.14
CA ASN A 143 -12.14 22.01 -16.01
C ASN A 143 -12.06 23.54 -16.10
N LYS A 144 -12.94 24.17 -16.88
CA LYS A 144 -13.08 25.61 -16.95
C LYS A 144 -13.53 26.21 -15.62
N LEU A 145 -14.51 25.61 -14.95
CA LEU A 145 -14.97 26.05 -13.63
C LEU A 145 -13.88 25.88 -12.56
N VAL A 146 -13.14 24.77 -12.59
CA VAL A 146 -11.96 24.56 -11.72
C VAL A 146 -10.93 25.67 -11.94
N ALA A 147 -10.60 25.96 -13.19
CA ALA A 147 -9.65 27.02 -13.55
C ALA A 147 -10.15 28.43 -13.15
N LEU A 148 -11.44 28.73 -13.31
CA LEU A 148 -12.04 30.00 -12.88
C LEU A 148 -12.00 30.15 -11.36
N ASN A 149 -12.26 29.08 -10.62
CA ASN A 149 -12.20 29.07 -9.16
C ASN A 149 -10.76 29.32 -8.68
N ALA A 150 -9.79 28.61 -9.24
CA ALA A 150 -8.37 28.81 -8.97
C ALA A 150 -7.89 30.21 -9.38
N LEU A 151 -8.41 30.76 -10.48
CA LEU A 151 -8.12 32.12 -10.92
C LEU A 151 -8.56 33.15 -9.88
N VAL A 152 -9.78 33.06 -9.34
CA VAL A 152 -10.25 33.98 -8.28
C VAL A 152 -9.40 33.81 -7.02
N GLN A 153 -9.13 32.56 -6.62
CA GLN A 153 -8.31 32.26 -5.44
C GLN A 153 -6.90 32.88 -5.54
N SER A 154 -6.26 32.79 -6.71
CA SER A 154 -4.92 33.36 -6.93
C SER A 154 -4.88 34.89 -6.92
N ARG A 155 -6.03 35.55 -7.08
CA ARG A 155 -6.17 37.01 -7.18
C ARG A 155 -6.55 37.68 -5.87
N VAL A 156 -7.08 36.93 -4.91
CA VAL A 156 -7.65 37.49 -3.68
C VAL A 156 -7.06 36.80 -2.46
N ALA A 157 -6.17 37.50 -1.75
CA ALA A 157 -5.65 37.02 -0.47
C ALA A 157 -6.75 37.01 0.61
N TYR A 158 -6.89 35.88 1.32
CA TYR A 158 -7.92 35.74 2.35
C TYR A 158 -7.63 36.59 3.59
N VAL A 159 -8.61 37.36 4.06
CA VAL A 159 -8.57 38.13 5.31
C VAL A 159 -9.88 38.00 6.10
N VAL A 160 -9.80 38.00 7.43
CA VAL A 160 -10.98 38.06 8.30
C VAL A 160 -11.45 39.51 8.43
N ARG A 161 -12.76 39.73 8.27
CA ARG A 161 -13.36 41.07 8.27
C ARG A 161 -14.59 41.14 9.16
N MET A 162 -14.59 42.10 10.08
CA MET A 162 -15.70 42.35 11.00
C MET A 162 -16.70 43.37 10.47
N GLU A 163 -16.35 44.16 9.43
CA GLU A 163 -17.29 45.14 8.89
C GLU A 163 -18.50 44.43 8.26
N PRO A 164 -19.72 44.99 8.35
CA PRO A 164 -20.89 44.41 7.69
C PRO A 164 -20.83 44.57 6.17
N GLY A 165 -21.54 43.67 5.46
CA GLY A 165 -21.73 43.74 4.01
C GLY A 165 -20.64 43.07 3.18
N VAL A 166 -20.94 42.86 1.90
CA VAL A 166 -20.04 42.24 0.90
C VAL A 166 -19.45 43.32 0.01
N TRP A 167 -18.15 43.24 -0.30
CA TRP A 167 -17.52 44.17 -1.23
C TRP A 167 -17.95 43.94 -2.68
N ALA A 168 -18.03 45.03 -3.43
CA ALA A 168 -18.23 44.98 -4.87
C ALA A 168 -17.02 44.29 -5.55
N PRO A 169 -17.23 43.52 -6.64
CA PRO A 169 -16.15 42.81 -7.33
C PRO A 169 -14.90 43.63 -7.65
N ASP A 170 -15.05 44.84 -8.21
CA ASP A 170 -13.93 45.73 -8.52
C ASP A 170 -13.19 46.23 -7.27
N HIS A 171 -13.88 46.39 -6.14
CA HIS A 171 -13.22 46.75 -4.89
C HIS A 171 -12.39 45.59 -4.36
N THR A 172 -12.94 44.36 -4.35
CA THR A 172 -12.21 43.15 -3.96
C THR A 172 -10.97 42.93 -4.82
N LEU A 173 -11.08 43.11 -6.14
CA LEU A 173 -9.95 43.00 -7.07
C LEU A 173 -8.93 44.14 -6.89
N GLY A 174 -9.39 45.36 -6.61
CA GLY A 174 -8.53 46.52 -6.40
C GLY A 174 -7.68 46.40 -5.13
N GLU A 175 -8.26 45.88 -4.06
CA GLU A 175 -7.56 45.61 -2.79
C GLU A 175 -6.67 44.35 -2.86
N GLY A 176 -6.96 43.42 -3.77
CA GLY A 176 -6.23 42.14 -3.87
C GLY A 176 -6.42 41.21 -2.67
N ARG A 177 -7.41 41.50 -1.81
CA ARG A 177 -7.74 40.74 -0.60
C ARG A 177 -9.23 40.83 -0.29
N GLY A 178 -9.76 39.88 0.47
CA GLY A 178 -11.17 39.85 0.87
C GLY A 178 -11.48 38.71 1.83
N SER A 179 -12.67 38.74 2.45
CA SER A 179 -13.17 37.59 3.22
C SER A 179 -13.91 36.60 2.32
N CYS A 180 -14.34 35.45 2.88
CA CYS A 180 -15.00 34.39 2.10
C CYS A 180 -16.21 34.88 1.30
N ARG A 181 -17.03 35.76 1.89
CA ARG A 181 -18.17 36.40 1.21
C ARG A 181 -17.76 37.28 0.04
N ASP A 182 -16.62 37.97 0.11
CA ASP A 182 -16.16 38.86 -0.95
C ASP A 182 -15.68 38.05 -2.16
N SER A 183 -14.90 36.98 -1.92
CA SER A 183 -14.43 36.06 -2.96
C SER A 183 -15.58 35.27 -3.60
N ALA A 184 -16.53 34.78 -2.80
CA ALA A 184 -17.71 34.08 -3.30
C ALA A 184 -18.55 34.99 -4.21
N TRP A 185 -18.78 36.24 -3.81
CA TRP A 185 -19.55 37.18 -4.61
C TRP A 185 -18.86 37.59 -5.91
N LEU A 186 -17.53 37.81 -5.85
CA LEU A 186 -16.72 38.02 -7.05
C LEU A 186 -16.85 36.84 -8.03
N LEU A 187 -16.77 35.60 -7.55
CA LEU A 187 -16.92 34.41 -8.39
C LEU A 187 -18.33 34.30 -8.97
N VAL A 188 -19.39 34.58 -8.20
CA VAL A 188 -20.78 34.62 -8.71
C VAL A 188 -20.90 35.61 -9.86
N HIS A 189 -20.36 36.83 -9.73
CA HIS A 189 -20.39 37.81 -10.80
C HIS A 189 -19.62 37.36 -12.04
N LEU A 190 -18.41 36.81 -11.87
CA LEU A 190 -17.61 36.27 -12.96
C LEU A 190 -18.38 35.19 -13.74
N LEU A 191 -18.98 34.24 -13.04
CA LEU A 191 -19.77 33.15 -13.64
C LEU A 191 -20.99 33.68 -14.42
N ARG A 192 -21.73 34.63 -13.85
CA ARG A 192 -22.89 35.25 -14.52
C ARG A 192 -22.51 35.98 -15.81
N HIS A 193 -21.39 36.70 -15.82
CA HIS A 193 -20.88 37.36 -17.02
C HIS A 193 -20.38 36.39 -18.10
N LEU A 194 -19.99 35.17 -17.70
CA LEU A 194 -19.66 34.08 -18.62
C LEU A 194 -20.90 33.28 -19.07
N GLY A 195 -22.10 33.69 -18.65
CA GLY A 195 -23.38 33.11 -19.09
C GLY A 195 -23.93 32.01 -18.19
N PHE A 196 -23.23 31.62 -17.12
CA PHE A 196 -23.71 30.61 -16.17
C PHE A 196 -24.74 31.21 -15.20
N ALA A 197 -25.70 30.40 -14.76
CA ALA A 197 -26.51 30.69 -13.59
C ALA A 197 -25.70 30.41 -12.31
N ALA A 198 -25.54 31.42 -11.46
CA ALA A 198 -24.76 31.30 -10.23
C ALA A 198 -25.47 31.95 -9.04
N ARG A 199 -25.29 31.38 -7.84
CA ARG A 199 -25.88 31.87 -6.59
C ARG A 199 -24.85 31.95 -5.47
N PHE A 200 -25.10 32.85 -4.53
CA PHE A 200 -24.30 33.01 -3.32
C PHE A 200 -24.81 32.04 -2.27
N CYS A 201 -23.94 31.23 -1.68
CA CYS A 201 -24.28 30.30 -0.61
C CYS A 201 -23.59 30.70 0.69
N SER A 202 -24.35 30.79 1.78
CA SER A 202 -23.85 30.95 3.14
C SER A 202 -24.06 29.64 3.89
N GLY A 203 -23.04 29.20 4.63
CA GLY A 203 -23.06 27.91 5.31
C GLY A 203 -22.10 27.79 6.47
N TYR A 204 -22.00 26.58 7.02
CA TYR A 204 -20.87 26.20 7.87
C TYR A 204 -19.77 25.57 7.03
N LEU A 205 -18.53 25.87 7.37
CA LEU A 205 -17.37 25.09 6.94
C LEU A 205 -16.85 24.32 8.15
N ILE A 206 -16.73 23.00 8.01
CA ILE A 206 -16.06 22.12 8.96
C ILE A 206 -14.80 21.60 8.28
N GLN A 207 -13.64 21.80 8.89
CA GLN A 207 -12.40 21.17 8.45
C GLN A 207 -11.77 20.39 9.60
N LEU A 208 -11.58 19.10 9.35
CA LEU A 208 -10.96 18.19 10.31
C LEU A 208 -9.48 18.06 10.01
N VAL A 209 -8.67 17.90 11.06
CA VAL A 209 -7.27 17.49 10.92
C VAL A 209 -7.22 16.10 10.29
N ALA A 210 -6.50 15.99 9.18
CA ALA A 210 -6.22 14.71 8.54
C ALA A 210 -5.45 13.80 9.50
N ASP A 211 -5.72 12.50 9.48
CA ASP A 211 -5.00 11.55 10.34
C ASP A 211 -3.52 11.48 10.01
N VAL A 212 -3.22 11.62 8.72
CA VAL A 212 -1.89 11.48 8.14
C VAL A 212 -1.59 12.78 7.39
N LYS A 213 -0.58 13.51 7.86
CA LYS A 213 -0.12 14.75 7.21
C LYS A 213 0.45 14.43 5.84
N PRO A 214 0.02 15.06 4.73
CA PRO A 214 0.57 14.78 3.41
C PRO A 214 2.08 15.05 3.35
N VAL A 215 2.80 14.26 2.54
CA VAL A 215 4.26 14.45 2.31
C VAL A 215 4.51 15.66 1.41
N GLU A 216 3.67 15.82 0.39
CA GLU A 216 3.69 16.94 -0.54
C GLU A 216 2.30 17.62 -0.57
N GLY A 217 2.27 18.93 -0.77
CA GLY A 217 1.03 19.72 -0.80
C GLY A 217 0.67 20.39 0.53
N PRO A 218 -0.46 21.12 0.59
CA PRO A 218 -0.87 21.85 1.79
C PRO A 218 -1.26 20.89 2.91
N ALA A 219 -0.72 21.10 4.11
CA ALA A 219 -0.91 20.22 5.27
C ALA A 219 -2.35 20.20 5.83
N GLY A 220 -3.26 21.04 5.31
CA GLY A 220 -4.59 21.24 5.86
C GLY A 220 -4.56 21.97 7.21
N PRO A 221 -5.67 21.93 7.99
CA PRO A 221 -5.73 22.58 9.29
C PRO A 221 -4.88 21.87 10.34
N THR A 222 -4.32 22.62 11.29
CA THR A 222 -3.53 22.09 12.43
C THR A 222 -4.39 21.61 13.59
N GLN A 223 -5.65 22.06 13.65
CA GLN A 223 -6.65 21.67 14.63
C GLN A 223 -8.02 21.57 13.94
N ASP A 224 -8.93 20.77 14.50
CA ASP A 224 -10.30 20.74 14.00
C ASP A 224 -10.89 22.12 14.19
N PHE A 225 -11.50 22.67 13.14
CA PHE A 225 -12.11 23.98 13.24
C PHE A 225 -13.39 24.05 12.42
N THR A 226 -14.21 25.03 12.80
CA THR A 226 -15.41 25.37 12.07
C THR A 226 -15.59 26.88 12.07
N ASP A 227 -16.19 27.40 11.00
CA ASP A 227 -16.56 28.81 10.89
C ASP A 227 -17.83 28.95 10.04
N LEU A 228 -18.47 30.11 10.14
CA LEU A 228 -19.42 30.55 9.13
C LEU A 228 -18.65 30.88 7.85
N HIS A 229 -19.09 30.32 6.74
CA HIS A 229 -18.41 30.41 5.47
C HIS A 229 -19.35 30.78 4.33
N ALA A 230 -18.78 31.23 3.23
CA ALA A 230 -19.53 31.53 2.02
C ALA A 230 -18.79 31.05 0.77
N TRP A 231 -19.54 30.55 -0.20
CA TRP A 231 -19.04 30.06 -1.49
C TRP A 231 -20.03 30.37 -2.62
N ALA A 232 -19.60 30.17 -3.86
CA ALA A 232 -20.47 30.29 -5.03
C ALA A 232 -21.02 28.92 -5.42
N GLU A 233 -22.28 28.84 -5.86
CA GLU A 233 -22.79 27.65 -6.53
C GLU A 233 -23.17 27.99 -7.97
N VAL A 234 -22.87 27.09 -8.89
CA VAL A 234 -23.18 27.21 -10.32
C VAL A 234 -24.16 26.13 -10.75
N TYR A 235 -25.19 26.47 -11.52
CA TYR A 235 -26.14 25.51 -12.05
C TYR A 235 -25.69 25.01 -13.42
N LEU A 236 -25.56 23.68 -13.55
CA LEU A 236 -25.21 23.02 -14.80
C LEU A 236 -26.31 22.01 -15.20
N PRO A 237 -26.77 22.00 -16.46
CA PRO A 237 -27.68 20.97 -16.95
C PRO A 237 -27.12 19.56 -16.68
N GLY A 238 -27.95 18.65 -16.17
CA GLY A 238 -27.57 17.29 -15.76
C GLY A 238 -27.00 17.19 -14.33
N ALA A 239 -26.22 18.18 -13.88
CA ALA A 239 -25.55 18.13 -12.58
C ALA A 239 -26.29 18.91 -11.46
N GLY A 240 -27.09 19.91 -11.82
CA GLY A 240 -27.73 20.81 -10.87
C GLY A 240 -26.75 21.83 -10.27
N TRP A 241 -26.96 22.23 -9.01
CA TRP A 241 -26.13 23.21 -8.31
C TRP A 241 -24.84 22.57 -7.79
N ILE A 242 -23.69 23.07 -8.26
CA ILE A 242 -22.35 22.63 -7.86
C ILE A 242 -21.62 23.77 -7.14
N GLY A 243 -21.05 23.47 -5.96
CA GLY A 243 -20.37 24.46 -5.14
C GLY A 243 -18.87 24.62 -5.46
N LEU A 244 -18.43 25.88 -5.46
CA LEU A 244 -17.08 26.35 -5.75
C LEU A 244 -16.63 27.31 -4.64
N ASP A 245 -15.61 26.91 -3.89
CA ASP A 245 -15.03 27.72 -2.83
C ASP A 245 -13.82 28.50 -3.34
N ALA A 246 -14.06 29.78 -3.63
CA ALA A 246 -13.05 30.69 -4.15
C ALA A 246 -11.95 31.04 -3.13
N THR A 247 -12.11 30.68 -1.85
CA THR A 247 -11.06 30.91 -0.84
C THR A 247 -9.98 29.85 -0.87
N SER A 248 -10.38 28.59 -1.06
CA SER A 248 -9.47 27.45 -1.15
C SER A 248 -9.09 27.11 -2.59
N GLY A 249 -9.89 27.55 -3.58
CA GLY A 249 -9.73 27.16 -4.98
C GLY A 249 -10.28 25.75 -5.27
N LEU A 250 -10.96 25.13 -4.30
CA LEU A 250 -11.50 23.77 -4.38
C LEU A 250 -13.02 23.78 -4.60
N LEU A 251 -13.56 22.66 -5.09
CA LEU A 251 -15.00 22.43 -5.05
C LEU A 251 -15.45 22.11 -3.61
N THR A 252 -16.72 22.35 -3.33
CA THR A 252 -17.29 22.09 -2.00
C THR A 252 -17.42 20.59 -1.71
N GLY A 253 -16.87 20.14 -0.58
CA GLY A 253 -16.93 18.76 -0.11
C GLY A 253 -17.87 18.57 1.09
N GLU A 254 -17.69 17.49 1.85
CA GLU A 254 -18.52 17.15 3.02
C GLU A 254 -18.47 18.18 4.16
N GLY A 255 -17.40 18.98 4.22
CA GLY A 255 -17.25 20.06 5.18
C GLY A 255 -18.10 21.30 4.89
N HIS A 256 -18.63 21.45 3.67
CA HIS A 256 -19.43 22.61 3.27
C HIS A 256 -20.92 22.31 3.48
N ILE A 257 -21.46 22.78 4.61
CA ILE A 257 -22.86 22.56 4.99
C ILE A 257 -23.68 23.82 4.62
N PRO A 258 -24.42 23.82 3.49
CA PRO A 258 -25.22 24.98 3.09
C PRO A 258 -26.32 25.26 4.10
N LEU A 259 -26.49 26.53 4.46
CA LEU A 259 -27.59 26.99 5.31
C LEU A 259 -28.62 27.78 4.49
N ALA A 260 -28.15 28.71 3.66
CA ALA A 260 -28.99 29.46 2.73
C ALA A 260 -28.24 29.80 1.44
N ALA A 261 -28.88 29.58 0.29
CA ALA A 261 -28.39 30.03 -1.00
C ALA A 261 -29.38 30.94 -1.71
N SER A 262 -28.89 32.05 -2.26
CA SER A 262 -29.72 33.09 -2.87
C SER A 262 -29.01 33.78 -4.04
N PRO A 263 -29.77 34.41 -4.96
CA PRO A 263 -29.17 35.19 -6.03
C PRO A 263 -28.46 36.47 -5.54
N ASP A 264 -28.79 36.95 -4.34
CA ASP A 264 -28.20 38.14 -3.71
C ASP A 264 -27.72 37.82 -2.29
N PRO A 265 -26.50 38.21 -1.88
CA PRO A 265 -25.91 37.86 -0.59
C PRO A 265 -26.71 38.35 0.61
N ILE A 266 -27.45 39.46 0.51
CA ILE A 266 -28.27 39.99 1.61
C ILE A 266 -29.37 38.98 2.01
N SER A 267 -29.89 38.23 1.03
CA SER A 267 -30.93 37.23 1.28
C SER A 267 -30.39 35.95 1.90
N ALA A 268 -29.07 35.73 1.89
CA ALA A 268 -28.40 34.62 2.56
C ALA A 268 -27.77 35.01 3.91
N ALA A 269 -27.99 36.23 4.41
CA ALA A 269 -27.45 36.66 5.69
C ALA A 269 -27.89 35.70 6.83
N PRO A 270 -26.94 35.20 7.65
CA PRO A 270 -27.24 34.22 8.71
C PRO A 270 -28.31 34.69 9.70
N ILE A 271 -28.26 35.97 10.07
CA ILE A 271 -29.26 36.66 10.88
C ILE A 271 -29.55 38.01 10.23
N SER A 272 -30.83 38.32 10.02
CA SER A 272 -31.27 39.61 9.46
C SER A 272 -32.57 40.06 10.10
N GLY A 273 -32.74 41.35 10.38
CA GLY A 273 -33.99 41.88 10.90
C GLY A 273 -33.90 43.37 11.24
N GLY A 274 -35.04 43.95 11.61
CA GLY A 274 -35.08 45.36 12.03
C GLY A 274 -34.54 45.52 13.45
N VAL A 275 -33.65 46.48 13.66
CA VAL A 275 -33.11 46.85 14.98
C VAL A 275 -33.29 48.36 15.19
N GLU A 276 -33.77 48.76 16.35
CA GLU A 276 -33.80 50.17 16.74
C GLU A 276 -32.36 50.69 16.90
N PRO A 277 -32.02 51.92 16.47
CA PRO A 277 -30.67 52.45 16.63
C PRO A 277 -30.17 52.42 18.09
N SER A 278 -29.09 51.69 18.34
CA SER A 278 -28.49 51.51 19.68
C SER A 278 -27.00 51.19 19.59
N GLY A 279 -26.29 51.33 20.72
CA GLY A 279 -24.98 50.71 20.90
C GLY A 279 -25.14 49.19 21.05
N VAL A 280 -24.29 48.42 20.36
CA VAL A 280 -24.32 46.96 20.40
C VAL A 280 -22.91 46.40 20.59
N ASP A 281 -22.74 45.58 21.62
CA ASP A 281 -21.59 44.70 21.77
C ASP A 281 -21.93 43.36 21.11
N PHE A 282 -21.13 42.98 20.12
CA PHE A 282 -21.30 41.75 19.34
C PHE A 282 -20.26 40.71 19.74
N ASP A 283 -20.73 39.50 20.04
CA ASP A 283 -19.91 38.34 20.38
C ASP A 283 -20.36 37.13 19.55
N PHE A 284 -19.41 36.37 19.04
CA PHE A 284 -19.69 35.12 18.35
C PHE A 284 -18.67 34.06 18.75
N SER A 285 -19.15 32.82 18.93
CA SER A 285 -18.29 31.67 19.18
C SER A 285 -18.80 30.44 18.42
N MET A 286 -17.86 29.65 17.92
CA MET A 286 -18.13 28.37 17.31
C MET A 286 -17.16 27.33 17.84
N GLU A 287 -17.69 26.16 18.18
CA GLU A 287 -16.94 25.04 18.71
C GLU A 287 -17.27 23.78 17.94
N ILE A 288 -16.27 22.90 17.82
CA ILE A 288 -16.40 21.63 17.15
C ILE A 288 -15.78 20.51 17.98
N ARG A 289 -16.47 19.37 18.05
CA ARG A 289 -15.98 18.18 18.76
C ARG A 289 -16.31 16.90 18.01
N ARG A 290 -15.31 16.06 17.78
CA ARG A 290 -15.53 14.67 17.33
C ARG A 290 -16.20 13.88 18.46
N ILE A 291 -17.42 13.39 18.24
CA ILE A 291 -18.20 12.64 19.24
C ILE A 291 -18.20 11.13 18.98
N GLU A 292 -18.01 10.72 17.73
CA GLU A 292 -17.86 9.32 17.34
C GLU A 292 -16.75 9.19 16.30
N GLN A 293 -15.86 8.23 16.51
CA GLN A 293 -14.79 7.90 15.59
C GLN A 293 -14.75 6.39 15.41
N THR A 294 -15.24 5.90 14.28
CA THR A 294 -15.07 4.49 13.94
C THR A 294 -13.57 4.19 13.75
N PRO A 295 -13.06 3.04 14.24
CA PRO A 295 -11.69 2.61 13.97
C PRO A 295 -11.42 2.63 12.46
N ARG A 296 -10.30 3.22 12.06
CA ARG A 296 -9.93 3.41 10.66
C ARG A 296 -8.47 3.08 10.45
N VAL A 297 -8.17 2.55 9.28
CA VAL A 297 -6.82 2.11 8.90
C VAL A 297 -5.77 3.22 8.96
N THR A 298 -6.15 4.47 8.70
CA THR A 298 -5.28 5.64 8.75
C THR A 298 -4.92 6.09 10.18
N LYS A 299 -5.67 5.62 11.18
CA LYS A 299 -5.44 5.88 12.60
C LYS A 299 -6.02 4.73 13.43
N PRO A 300 -5.36 3.56 13.42
CA PRO A 300 -5.95 2.32 13.94
C PRO A 300 -6.14 2.35 15.45
N TYR A 301 -5.29 3.06 16.18
CA TYR A 301 -5.25 3.04 17.64
C TYR A 301 -5.21 4.45 18.24
N SER A 302 -5.90 4.62 19.36
CA SER A 302 -5.67 5.75 20.26
C SER A 302 -4.30 5.60 20.93
N GLU A 303 -3.79 6.69 21.52
CA GLU A 303 -2.48 6.63 22.20
C GLU A 303 -2.50 5.67 23.40
N ALA A 304 -3.61 5.62 24.15
CA ALA A 304 -3.76 4.67 25.26
C ALA A 304 -3.69 3.21 24.79
N VAL A 305 -4.46 2.86 23.76
CA VAL A 305 -4.45 1.50 23.17
C VAL A 305 -3.07 1.15 22.62
N TRP A 306 -2.38 2.11 22.00
CA TRP A 306 -1.04 1.90 21.50
C TRP A 306 -0.03 1.59 22.61
N GLN A 307 -0.08 2.33 23.73
CA GLN A 307 0.77 2.04 24.89
C GLN A 307 0.46 0.67 25.51
N ASP A 308 -0.80 0.25 25.53
CA ASP A 308 -1.19 -1.08 26.03
C ASP A 308 -0.66 -2.22 25.16
N ILE A 309 -0.65 -2.05 23.83
CA ILE A 309 -0.03 -2.98 22.88
C ILE A 309 1.48 -3.09 23.17
N LEU A 310 2.17 -1.96 23.33
CA LEU A 310 3.61 -1.94 23.62
C LEU A 310 3.94 -2.63 24.96
N ALA A 311 3.18 -2.33 26.00
CA ALA A 311 3.36 -2.94 27.32
C ALA A 311 3.08 -4.45 27.30
N THR A 312 2.11 -4.89 26.51
CA THR A 312 1.80 -6.32 26.35
C THR A 312 2.90 -7.05 25.60
N GLY A 313 3.44 -6.47 24.54
CA GLY A 313 4.61 -7.03 23.86
C GLY A 313 5.83 -7.12 24.75
N ALA A 314 6.09 -6.14 25.61
CA ALA A 314 7.17 -6.23 26.60
C ALA A 314 6.98 -7.39 27.60
N ARG A 315 5.73 -7.68 28.01
CA ARG A 315 5.42 -8.84 28.86
C ARG A 315 5.64 -10.16 28.14
N VAL A 316 5.23 -10.27 26.87
CA VAL A 316 5.48 -11.45 26.02
C VAL A 316 6.99 -11.66 25.87
N ASP A 317 7.75 -10.59 25.61
CA ASP A 317 9.20 -10.64 25.45
C ASP A 317 9.91 -11.13 26.72
N ALA A 318 9.48 -10.64 27.89
CA ALA A 318 9.98 -11.13 29.17
C ALA A 318 9.71 -12.63 29.37
N ALA A 319 8.56 -13.14 28.96
CA ALA A 319 8.24 -14.56 29.03
C ALA A 319 9.11 -15.41 28.08
N LEU A 320 9.41 -14.91 26.88
CA LEU A 320 10.33 -15.56 25.93
C LEU A 320 11.76 -15.63 26.47
N LEU A 321 12.22 -14.57 27.15
CA LEU A 321 13.52 -14.53 27.81
C LEU A 321 13.60 -15.55 28.96
N VAL A 322 12.59 -15.58 29.83
CA VAL A 322 12.49 -16.57 30.93
C VAL A 322 12.46 -18.00 30.39
N GLY A 323 11.83 -18.22 29.24
CA GLY A 323 11.74 -19.51 28.57
C GLY A 323 12.97 -19.92 27.76
N ASP A 324 14.01 -19.06 27.65
CA ASP A 324 15.18 -19.25 26.78
C ASP A 324 14.79 -19.61 25.32
N VAL A 325 13.78 -18.93 24.76
CA VAL A 325 13.27 -19.23 23.41
C VAL A 325 14.22 -18.75 22.31
N ARG A 326 15.02 -17.70 22.58
CA ARG A 326 15.96 -17.06 21.63
C ARG A 326 15.33 -16.68 20.28
N LEU A 327 14.05 -16.30 20.33
CA LEU A 327 13.27 -15.97 19.13
C LEU A 327 13.78 -14.69 18.48
N THR A 328 14.04 -14.77 17.18
CA THR A 328 14.14 -13.61 16.30
C THR A 328 12.96 -13.55 15.34
N MET A 329 12.56 -12.33 14.97
CA MET A 329 11.51 -12.08 14.00
C MET A 329 11.99 -11.09 12.94
N GLY A 330 12.04 -11.54 11.69
CA GLY A 330 12.18 -10.69 10.50
C GLY A 330 10.88 -10.64 9.72
N GLY A 331 10.95 -10.11 8.51
CA GLY A 331 9.81 -10.11 7.59
C GLY A 331 10.17 -9.59 6.21
N GLU A 332 9.23 -9.71 5.29
CA GLU A 332 9.36 -9.28 3.90
C GLU A 332 8.24 -8.30 3.53
N PRO A 333 8.12 -7.13 4.21
CA PRO A 333 7.15 -6.10 3.87
C PRO A 333 7.37 -5.54 2.46
N THR A 334 6.27 -5.21 1.80
CA THR A 334 6.26 -4.72 0.41
C THR A 334 5.66 -3.33 0.31
N PHE A 335 6.12 -2.55 -0.68
CA PHE A 335 5.70 -1.17 -0.93
C PHE A 335 5.46 -0.91 -2.41
N VAL A 336 4.56 0.00 -2.74
CA VAL A 336 4.27 0.49 -4.10
C VAL A 336 4.50 2.00 -4.20
N SER A 337 4.51 2.57 -5.40
CA SER A 337 4.53 4.04 -5.56
C SER A 337 3.29 4.68 -4.94
N ALA A 338 3.47 5.80 -4.24
CA ALA A 338 2.37 6.58 -3.68
C ALA A 338 1.76 7.57 -4.71
N THR A 339 2.45 7.83 -5.82
CA THR A 339 2.09 8.90 -6.77
C THR A 339 1.76 8.40 -8.17
N ASP A 340 2.26 7.23 -8.56
CA ASP A 340 2.06 6.64 -9.89
C ASP A 340 1.64 5.17 -9.75
N ILE A 341 0.49 4.96 -9.11
CA ILE A 341 -0.04 3.62 -8.80
C ILE A 341 -0.50 2.89 -10.06
N ASP A 342 -0.89 3.62 -11.12
CA ASP A 342 -1.37 3.06 -12.39
C ASP A 342 -0.22 2.58 -13.30
N ALA A 343 1.03 2.99 -13.06
CA ALA A 343 2.14 2.63 -13.93
C ALA A 343 2.36 1.10 -14.00
N PRO A 344 2.71 0.56 -15.19
CA PRO A 344 2.90 -0.87 -15.39
C PRO A 344 3.88 -1.51 -14.41
N GLU A 345 4.93 -0.80 -13.99
CA GLU A 345 5.93 -1.30 -13.05
C GLU A 345 5.36 -1.63 -11.66
N TRP A 346 4.25 -0.99 -11.25
CA TRP A 346 3.59 -1.23 -9.97
C TRP A 346 2.43 -2.22 -10.06
N ASN A 347 2.17 -2.78 -11.25
CA ASN A 347 1.04 -3.69 -11.49
C ASN A 347 1.46 -5.00 -12.18
N ILE A 348 2.29 -4.93 -13.23
CA ILE A 348 2.62 -6.06 -14.11
C ILE A 348 4.12 -6.19 -14.40
N ASP A 349 4.84 -5.08 -14.60
CA ASP A 349 6.22 -5.10 -15.06
C ASP A 349 7.20 -5.33 -13.91
N ALA A 350 8.27 -6.04 -14.23
CA ALA A 350 9.29 -6.50 -13.28
C ALA A 350 10.07 -5.37 -12.61
N LEU A 351 10.58 -4.40 -13.38
CA LEU A 351 11.45 -3.33 -12.87
C LEU A 351 10.97 -1.93 -13.23
N GLY A 352 10.58 -1.68 -14.47
CA GLY A 352 10.20 -0.33 -14.93
C GLY A 352 11.31 0.72 -14.80
N PRO A 353 10.99 1.99 -15.06
CA PRO A 353 11.97 3.08 -15.07
C PRO A 353 12.31 3.63 -13.68
N THR A 354 11.45 3.46 -12.66
CA THR A 354 11.62 4.18 -11.37
C THR A 354 11.94 3.27 -10.18
N LYS A 355 11.50 1.99 -10.17
CA LYS A 355 11.64 1.14 -8.97
C LYS A 355 13.05 1.00 -8.45
N ARG A 356 14.05 0.80 -9.33
CA ARG A 356 15.45 0.64 -8.90
C ARG A 356 15.94 1.86 -8.12
N THR A 357 15.72 3.05 -8.66
CA THR A 357 16.11 4.31 -8.01
C THR A 357 15.37 4.50 -6.69
N MET A 358 14.06 4.21 -6.64
CA MET A 358 13.30 4.30 -5.38
C MET A 358 13.78 3.30 -4.32
N ALA A 359 14.09 2.06 -4.71
CA ALA A 359 14.69 1.04 -3.85
C ALA A 359 16.06 1.48 -3.31
N GLY A 360 16.92 2.03 -4.16
CA GLY A 360 18.23 2.57 -3.77
C GLY A 360 18.13 3.76 -2.81
N ARG A 361 17.18 4.68 -3.04
CA ARG A 361 16.89 5.79 -2.12
C ARG A 361 16.40 5.28 -0.76
N LEU A 362 15.51 4.28 -0.74
CA LEU A 362 15.01 3.69 0.49
C LEU A 362 16.14 2.97 1.26
N LEU A 363 16.94 2.14 0.58
CA LEU A 363 18.11 1.46 1.17
C LEU A 363 19.04 2.47 1.86
N ARG A 364 19.37 3.57 1.18
CA ARG A 364 20.27 4.62 1.70
C ARG A 364 19.69 5.40 2.87
N ARG A 365 18.37 5.48 3.00
CA ARG A 365 17.70 6.06 4.17
C ARG A 365 17.66 5.08 5.35
N LEU A 366 17.52 3.78 5.08
CA LEU A 366 17.45 2.74 6.11
C LEU A 366 18.84 2.39 6.68
N ALA A 367 19.87 2.34 5.83
CA ALA A 367 21.20 1.88 6.23
C ALA A 367 21.80 2.66 7.42
N PRO A 368 21.76 4.01 7.48
CA PRO A 368 22.25 4.74 8.65
C PRO A 368 21.49 4.45 9.95
N ALA A 369 20.20 4.08 9.85
CA ALA A 369 19.36 3.80 11.01
C ALA A 369 19.56 2.38 11.56
N TRP A 370 19.81 1.40 10.69
CA TRP A 370 19.85 -0.02 11.08
C TRP A 370 21.23 -0.64 11.03
N ALA A 371 22.10 -0.14 10.16
CA ALA A 371 23.37 -0.74 9.80
C ALA A 371 24.48 0.32 9.65
N PRO A 372 24.86 1.03 10.74
CA PRO A 372 25.96 1.99 10.69
C PRO A 372 27.25 1.32 10.19
N GLY A 373 27.93 1.94 9.22
CA GLY A 373 29.16 1.39 8.64
C GLY A 373 28.93 0.23 7.66
N ALA A 374 27.72 0.07 7.12
CA ALA A 374 27.42 -0.98 6.15
C ALA A 374 28.03 -0.74 4.76
N ALA A 375 28.47 -1.80 4.09
CA ALA A 375 28.69 -1.77 2.66
C ALA A 375 27.34 -1.94 1.92
N LEU A 376 27.11 -1.13 0.88
CA LEU A 376 25.93 -1.24 0.02
C LEU A 376 26.31 -1.96 -1.26
N GLN A 377 25.70 -3.11 -1.53
CA GLN A 377 26.04 -3.97 -2.68
C GLN A 377 24.79 -4.33 -3.49
N TYR A 378 24.93 -4.33 -4.82
CA TYR A 378 23.89 -4.65 -5.78
C TYR A 378 24.14 -6.07 -6.30
N THR A 379 23.25 -7.00 -6.01
CA THR A 379 23.43 -8.41 -6.38
C THR A 379 22.35 -8.89 -7.33
N GLN A 380 22.58 -10.03 -7.98
CA GLN A 380 21.61 -10.62 -8.88
C GLN A 380 20.39 -11.11 -8.10
N GLY A 381 19.21 -10.56 -8.41
CA GLY A 381 17.92 -11.03 -7.91
C GLY A 381 17.39 -12.24 -8.69
N LYS A 382 16.14 -12.63 -8.43
CA LYS A 382 15.46 -13.72 -9.15
C LYS A 382 15.29 -13.35 -10.64
N LEU A 383 15.59 -14.29 -11.53
CA LEU A 383 15.37 -14.20 -12.97
C LEU A 383 14.18 -15.11 -13.35
N TYR A 384 13.16 -14.54 -13.98
CA TYR A 384 11.97 -15.28 -14.40
C TYR A 384 12.02 -15.64 -15.89
N PRO A 385 11.36 -16.73 -16.34
CA PRO A 385 11.29 -17.09 -17.75
C PRO A 385 10.74 -15.93 -18.60
N GLY A 386 11.48 -15.55 -19.66
CA GLY A 386 11.13 -14.45 -20.56
C GLY A 386 11.80 -13.10 -20.25
N GLU A 387 12.46 -12.96 -19.09
CA GLU A 387 13.27 -11.77 -18.78
C GLU A 387 14.66 -11.87 -19.44
N GLN A 388 15.14 -10.77 -20.01
CA GLN A 388 16.45 -10.70 -20.65
C GLN A 388 17.59 -10.33 -19.70
N LEU A 389 17.27 -9.55 -18.66
CA LEU A 389 18.21 -9.07 -17.66
C LEU A 389 17.80 -9.57 -16.29
N PRO A 390 18.76 -9.91 -15.43
CA PRO A 390 18.44 -10.19 -14.05
C PRO A 390 17.97 -8.92 -13.35
N ARG A 391 17.05 -9.12 -12.40
CA ARG A 391 16.69 -8.09 -11.44
C ARG A 391 17.84 -7.85 -10.48
N TRP A 392 17.79 -6.73 -9.77
CA TRP A 392 18.80 -6.38 -8.78
C TRP A 392 18.21 -6.51 -7.38
N ALA A 393 18.91 -7.19 -6.47
CA ALA A 393 18.63 -7.11 -5.04
C ALA A 393 19.67 -6.19 -4.39
N LEU A 394 19.23 -5.15 -3.69
CA LEU A 394 20.13 -4.14 -3.13
C LEU A 394 20.31 -4.43 -1.64
N HIS A 395 21.52 -4.76 -1.22
CA HIS A 395 21.82 -5.21 0.14
C HIS A 395 22.63 -4.17 0.91
N ALA A 396 22.41 -4.13 2.22
CA ALA A 396 23.33 -3.54 3.18
C ALA A 396 23.93 -4.65 4.05
N TYR A 397 25.26 -4.69 4.15
CA TYR A 397 26.00 -5.66 4.95
C TYR A 397 26.78 -4.97 6.07
N TRP A 398 26.61 -5.38 7.32
CA TRP A 398 27.32 -4.82 8.48
C TRP A 398 27.72 -5.91 9.48
N ARG A 399 28.70 -5.63 10.33
CA ARG A 399 29.20 -6.61 11.30
C ARG A 399 28.40 -6.58 12.59
N ALA A 400 28.17 -7.76 13.17
CA ALA A 400 27.49 -7.92 14.45
C ALA A 400 28.29 -7.31 15.63
N ASP A 401 29.61 -7.20 15.49
CA ASP A 401 30.51 -6.60 16.50
C ASP A 401 30.56 -5.06 16.48
N GLY A 402 29.86 -4.42 15.53
CA GLY A 402 29.79 -2.96 15.40
C GLY A 402 30.98 -2.32 14.69
N GLU A 403 31.99 -3.09 14.28
CA GLU A 403 33.05 -2.58 13.41
C GLU A 403 32.51 -2.31 11.99
N PRO A 404 32.99 -1.26 11.30
CA PRO A 404 32.50 -0.93 9.97
C PRO A 404 32.96 -1.95 8.92
N VAL A 405 32.04 -2.34 8.02
CA VAL A 405 32.38 -3.03 6.76
C VAL A 405 32.87 -2.02 5.74
N TRP A 406 32.25 -0.84 5.72
CA TRP A 406 32.58 0.31 4.90
C TRP A 406 32.54 1.58 5.75
N GLN A 407 33.63 2.34 5.79
CA GLN A 407 33.73 3.47 6.71
C GLN A 407 33.19 4.76 6.15
N ASP A 408 33.56 5.11 4.92
CA ASP A 408 33.21 6.38 4.31
C ASP A 408 32.21 6.20 3.19
N GLN A 409 30.94 6.37 3.55
CA GLN A 409 29.78 6.25 2.67
C GLN A 409 29.83 7.20 1.46
N ALA A 410 30.67 8.24 1.48
CA ALA A 410 30.84 9.16 0.36
C ALA A 410 31.34 8.46 -0.92
N TRP A 411 32.03 7.32 -0.78
CA TRP A 411 32.59 6.54 -1.89
C TRP A 411 31.64 5.51 -2.48
N LEU A 412 30.45 5.30 -1.90
CA LEU A 412 29.43 4.39 -2.45
C LEU A 412 28.46 5.15 -3.36
N ALA A 413 28.41 4.77 -4.63
CA ALA A 413 27.59 5.39 -5.67
C ALA A 413 26.09 5.10 -5.56
N SER A 414 25.26 6.12 -5.80
CA SER A 414 23.79 6.04 -5.89
C SER A 414 23.33 6.07 -7.34
N ASP A 415 22.13 5.54 -7.63
CA ASP A 415 21.50 5.70 -8.96
C ASP A 415 21.15 7.18 -9.28
N ASP A 416 21.19 8.07 -8.27
CA ASP A 416 21.05 9.53 -8.43
C ASP A 416 22.39 10.25 -8.71
N ASP A 417 23.52 9.57 -8.57
CA ASP A 417 24.84 10.16 -8.82
C ASP A 417 25.16 10.17 -10.32
N THR A 418 26.02 11.11 -10.73
CA THR A 418 26.60 11.17 -12.08
C THR A 418 28.10 11.38 -12.00
N ASP A 419 28.85 10.75 -12.90
CA ASP A 419 30.30 10.90 -13.08
C ASP A 419 30.65 10.68 -14.57
N THR A 420 31.94 10.76 -14.90
CA THR A 420 32.50 10.69 -16.26
C THR A 420 33.51 9.55 -16.42
N ALA A 421 33.39 8.50 -15.60
CA ALA A 421 34.28 7.35 -15.65
C ALA A 421 34.27 6.67 -17.02
N THR A 422 35.47 6.33 -17.48
CA THR A 422 35.74 5.67 -18.75
C THR A 422 36.30 4.26 -18.54
N THR A 423 36.42 3.48 -19.61
CA THR A 423 37.05 2.15 -19.59
C THR A 423 38.50 2.22 -19.11
N ASP A 424 39.20 3.31 -19.38
CA ASP A 424 40.56 3.56 -18.90
C ASP A 424 40.62 3.84 -17.40
N ASP A 425 39.60 4.51 -16.86
CA ASP A 425 39.44 4.66 -15.40
C ASP A 425 39.21 3.29 -14.75
N ALA A 426 38.36 2.43 -15.34
CA ALA A 426 38.12 1.08 -14.86
C ALA A 426 39.41 0.23 -14.85
N ALA A 427 40.24 0.35 -15.89
CA ALA A 427 41.54 -0.31 -15.96
C ALA A 427 42.52 0.19 -14.88
N ARG A 428 42.61 1.51 -14.68
CA ARG A 428 43.43 2.10 -13.60
C ARG A 428 42.94 1.69 -12.22
N PHE A 429 41.63 1.63 -12.01
CA PHE A 429 41.04 1.16 -10.76
C PHE A 429 41.39 -0.29 -10.48
N CYS A 430 41.19 -1.17 -11.47
CA CYS A 430 41.49 -2.60 -11.35
C CYS A 430 42.99 -2.87 -11.11
N ALA A 431 43.88 -2.14 -11.79
CA ALA A 431 45.33 -2.23 -11.57
C ALA A 431 45.74 -1.78 -10.16
N ALA A 432 45.22 -0.64 -9.68
CA ALA A 432 45.49 -0.17 -8.32
C ALA A 432 44.95 -1.13 -7.24
N LEU A 433 43.83 -1.80 -7.51
CA LEU A 433 43.29 -2.85 -6.65
C LEU A 433 44.19 -4.09 -6.63
N ALA A 434 44.72 -4.52 -7.79
CA ALA A 434 45.70 -5.61 -7.85
C ALA A 434 46.95 -5.28 -7.02
N GLU A 435 47.50 -4.06 -7.12
CA GLU A 435 48.64 -3.61 -6.29
C GLU A 435 48.31 -3.66 -4.80
N THR A 436 47.11 -3.19 -4.43
CA THR A 436 46.64 -3.17 -3.04
C THR A 436 46.47 -4.59 -2.47
N LEU A 437 46.10 -5.56 -3.31
CA LEU A 437 45.99 -6.98 -2.96
C LEU A 437 47.32 -7.74 -3.05
N HIS A 438 48.43 -7.06 -3.38
CA HIS A 438 49.76 -7.65 -3.64
C HIS A 438 49.80 -8.65 -4.81
N ILE A 439 49.02 -8.37 -5.85
CA ILE A 439 48.97 -9.11 -7.11
C ILE A 439 49.67 -8.27 -8.20
N ASP A 440 50.37 -8.92 -9.13
CA ASP A 440 50.99 -8.22 -10.27
C ASP A 440 49.89 -7.57 -11.14
N PRO A 441 49.89 -6.23 -11.31
CA PRO A 441 48.91 -5.52 -12.14
C PRO A 441 48.90 -5.97 -13.61
N ALA A 442 49.99 -6.59 -14.10
CA ALA A 442 50.05 -7.16 -15.45
C ALA A 442 49.11 -8.36 -15.67
N LEU A 443 48.50 -8.89 -14.60
CA LEU A 443 47.48 -9.93 -14.64
C LEU A 443 46.07 -9.39 -14.87
N VAL A 444 45.86 -8.07 -14.82
CA VAL A 444 44.60 -7.45 -15.23
C VAL A 444 44.44 -7.56 -16.74
N MET A 445 43.30 -8.08 -17.19
CA MET A 445 43.00 -8.34 -18.59
C MET A 445 41.88 -7.43 -19.08
N PRO A 446 42.03 -6.77 -20.24
CA PRO A 446 40.91 -6.08 -20.89
C PRO A 446 39.90 -7.12 -21.39
N ALA A 447 38.61 -6.80 -21.26
CA ALA A 447 37.50 -7.63 -21.72
C ALA A 447 36.78 -6.95 -22.89
N TYR A 448 36.58 -7.66 -23.99
CA TYR A 448 36.01 -7.11 -25.22
C TYR A 448 34.62 -7.69 -25.52
N GLU A 449 33.77 -6.91 -26.17
CA GLU A 449 32.50 -7.39 -26.72
C GLU A 449 32.75 -8.33 -27.91
N ASP A 450 31.87 -9.32 -28.12
CA ASP A 450 31.96 -10.23 -29.28
C ASP A 450 31.52 -9.53 -30.57
N VAL A 451 32.47 -8.86 -31.22
CA VAL A 451 32.25 -8.14 -32.48
C VAL A 451 31.69 -9.06 -33.57
N HIS A 452 32.12 -10.33 -33.63
CA HIS A 452 31.64 -11.26 -34.65
C HIS A 452 30.16 -11.60 -34.47
N TYR A 453 29.72 -11.80 -33.23
CA TYR A 453 28.32 -12.00 -32.90
C TYR A 453 27.46 -10.80 -33.33
N TYR A 454 27.89 -9.57 -33.04
CA TYR A 454 27.10 -8.38 -33.39
C TYR A 454 27.07 -8.10 -34.90
N LEU A 455 28.17 -8.33 -35.61
CA LEU A 455 28.20 -8.24 -37.09
C LEU A 455 27.29 -9.30 -37.74
N TRP A 456 27.29 -10.53 -37.21
CA TRP A 456 26.35 -11.56 -37.65
C TRP A 456 24.89 -11.17 -37.37
N ARG A 457 24.60 -10.60 -36.20
CA ARG A 457 23.28 -10.08 -35.84
C ARG A 457 22.83 -8.95 -36.77
N GLU A 458 23.72 -8.00 -37.07
CA GLU A 458 23.49 -6.90 -38.00
C GLU A 458 23.14 -7.41 -39.40
N SER A 459 23.87 -8.41 -39.91
CA SER A 459 23.63 -9.00 -41.23
C SER A 459 22.25 -9.66 -41.37
N ARG A 460 21.60 -9.96 -40.24
CA ARG A 460 20.26 -10.55 -40.16
C ARG A 460 19.15 -9.52 -39.97
N LEU A 461 19.48 -8.23 -39.90
CA LEU A 461 18.48 -7.17 -39.89
C LEU A 461 17.73 -7.13 -41.23
N PRO A 462 16.43 -6.76 -41.24
CA PRO A 462 15.68 -6.61 -42.48
C PRO A 462 16.34 -5.61 -43.43
N ALA A 463 16.34 -5.89 -44.74
CA ALA A 463 17.05 -5.09 -45.76
C ALA A 463 16.66 -3.60 -45.82
N ASN A 464 15.52 -3.22 -45.24
CA ASN A 464 15.00 -1.86 -45.20
C ASN A 464 15.27 -1.14 -43.87
N VAL A 465 16.12 -1.68 -43.01
CA VAL A 465 16.39 -1.18 -41.65
C VAL A 465 17.89 -0.95 -41.50
N ARG A 466 18.27 0.25 -41.05
CA ARG A 466 19.66 0.55 -40.65
C ARG A 466 19.92 0.05 -39.23
N ALA A 467 21.16 -0.32 -38.90
CA ALA A 467 21.55 -0.82 -37.59
C ALA A 467 21.18 0.15 -36.45
N GLU A 468 21.32 1.46 -36.68
CA GLU A 468 21.02 2.52 -35.71
C GLU A 468 19.51 2.84 -35.63
N ALA A 469 18.73 2.46 -36.65
CA ALA A 469 17.28 2.66 -36.74
C ALA A 469 16.51 1.34 -36.64
N SER A 470 17.09 0.36 -35.94
CA SER A 470 16.61 -1.01 -35.92
C SER A 470 15.19 -1.12 -35.34
N LYS A 471 14.22 -1.59 -36.15
CA LYS A 471 12.85 -1.89 -35.69
C LYS A 471 12.75 -3.29 -35.07
N ILE A 472 13.75 -3.69 -34.29
CA ILE A 472 13.66 -4.90 -33.46
C ILE A 472 12.49 -4.70 -32.49
N THR A 473 11.68 -5.73 -32.31
CA THR A 473 10.51 -5.72 -31.41
C THR A 473 10.89 -5.43 -29.96
N ASP A 474 12.08 -5.87 -29.54
CA ASP A 474 12.63 -5.61 -28.21
C ASP A 474 13.36 -4.23 -28.12
N PRO A 475 12.90 -3.31 -27.26
CA PRO A 475 13.55 -2.03 -27.03
C PRO A 475 14.94 -2.10 -26.37
N ILE A 476 15.21 -3.09 -25.51
CA ILE A 476 16.47 -3.19 -24.76
C ILE A 476 17.60 -3.56 -25.72
N GLU A 477 17.41 -4.64 -26.47
CA GLU A 477 18.36 -5.04 -27.51
C GLU A 477 18.57 -3.94 -28.56
N ARG A 478 17.51 -3.20 -28.93
CA ARG A 478 17.63 -2.05 -29.84
C ARG A 478 18.54 -0.96 -29.28
N ALA A 479 18.32 -0.55 -28.02
CA ALA A 479 19.13 0.47 -27.37
C ALA A 479 20.60 0.03 -27.23
N ARG A 480 20.83 -1.27 -26.98
CA ARG A 480 22.15 -1.87 -26.93
C ARG A 480 22.87 -1.80 -28.27
N LEU A 481 22.27 -2.32 -29.34
CA LEU A 481 22.89 -2.33 -30.67
C LEU A 481 23.20 -0.90 -31.12
N ALA A 482 22.27 0.04 -30.89
CA ALA A 482 22.50 1.46 -31.16
C ALA A 482 23.72 2.00 -30.40
N ARG A 483 23.90 1.64 -29.12
CA ARG A 483 25.07 2.03 -28.31
C ARG A 483 26.37 1.40 -28.82
N LEU A 484 26.35 0.09 -29.11
CA LEU A 484 27.53 -0.65 -29.57
C LEU A 484 28.02 -0.16 -30.94
N PHE A 485 27.11 0.08 -31.89
CA PHE A 485 27.47 0.58 -33.23
C PHE A 485 27.79 2.07 -33.27
N ALA A 486 27.31 2.86 -32.30
CA ALA A 486 27.74 4.25 -32.15
C ALA A 486 29.14 4.40 -31.54
N GLY A 487 29.65 3.36 -30.85
CA GLY A 487 30.96 3.33 -30.22
C GLY A 487 32.05 2.67 -31.08
N ASP A 488 33.27 2.65 -30.56
CA ASP A 488 34.38 1.89 -31.16
C ASP A 488 34.32 0.43 -30.70
N LEU A 489 33.96 -0.49 -31.60
CA LEU A 489 33.86 -1.93 -31.34
C LEU A 489 35.21 -2.57 -30.92
N GLY A 490 36.34 -1.88 -31.12
CA GLY A 490 37.67 -2.32 -30.66
C GLY A 490 38.02 -1.90 -29.23
N GLN A 491 37.20 -1.07 -28.58
CA GLN A 491 37.45 -0.61 -27.22
C GLN A 491 37.08 -1.69 -26.18
N SER A 492 37.88 -1.80 -25.12
CA SER A 492 37.59 -2.71 -24.00
C SER A 492 36.30 -2.31 -23.29
N ALA A 493 35.41 -3.26 -23.02
CA ALA A 493 34.19 -3.05 -22.23
C ALA A 493 34.47 -2.88 -20.73
N GLY A 494 35.60 -3.39 -20.25
CA GLY A 494 36.04 -3.24 -18.86
C GLY A 494 37.34 -3.98 -18.58
N SER A 495 37.65 -4.22 -17.31
CA SER A 495 38.88 -4.89 -16.86
C SER A 495 38.55 -6.05 -15.94
N VAL A 496 39.22 -7.17 -16.12
CA VAL A 496 38.99 -8.42 -15.39
C VAL A 496 40.29 -8.85 -14.70
N LEU A 497 40.19 -9.17 -13.41
CA LEU A 497 41.27 -9.73 -12.60
C LEU A 497 40.85 -11.11 -12.12
N PRO A 498 41.36 -12.20 -12.72
CA PRO A 498 41.19 -13.54 -12.17
C PRO A 498 41.68 -13.57 -10.73
N LEU A 499 40.83 -13.95 -9.80
CA LEU A 499 41.07 -13.77 -8.38
C LEU A 499 40.41 -14.90 -7.59
N ARG A 500 41.21 -15.61 -6.79
CA ARG A 500 40.73 -16.53 -5.75
C ARG A 500 41.53 -16.35 -4.46
N ARG A 501 40.99 -16.85 -3.36
CA ARG A 501 41.72 -16.98 -2.10
C ARG A 501 42.18 -18.42 -1.92
N VAL A 502 43.41 -18.62 -1.45
CA VAL A 502 43.96 -19.96 -1.17
C VAL A 502 44.60 -19.97 0.22
N ALA A 503 44.43 -21.04 0.97
CA ALA A 503 45.13 -21.27 2.23
C ALA A 503 46.49 -21.94 2.00
N ASP A 504 47.56 -21.43 2.62
CA ASP A 504 48.88 -22.06 2.67
C ASP A 504 49.39 -22.17 4.12
N ASP A 505 50.55 -22.82 4.31
CA ASP A 505 51.18 -23.02 5.63
C ASP A 505 51.52 -21.70 6.37
N ALA A 506 51.50 -20.56 5.68
CA ALA A 506 51.77 -19.22 6.20
C ALA A 506 50.49 -18.35 6.35
N GLY A 507 49.31 -18.88 6.03
CA GLY A 507 48.01 -18.23 6.14
C GLY A 507 47.25 -18.19 4.81
N ARG A 508 46.13 -17.46 4.76
CA ARG A 508 45.37 -17.27 3.51
C ARG A 508 46.02 -16.18 2.66
N GLN A 509 46.23 -16.45 1.36
CA GLN A 509 46.82 -15.51 0.39
C GLN A 509 45.94 -15.32 -0.85
N TRP A 510 45.99 -14.14 -1.46
CA TRP A 510 45.29 -13.87 -2.72
C TRP A 510 46.10 -14.48 -3.87
N GLN A 511 45.43 -15.20 -4.76
CA GLN A 511 46.04 -15.81 -5.93
C GLN A 511 45.32 -15.32 -7.19
N SER A 512 46.13 -14.99 -8.20
CA SER A 512 45.68 -14.62 -9.53
C SER A 512 46.48 -15.40 -10.58
N ALA A 513 45.91 -15.54 -11.78
CA ALA A 513 46.57 -16.14 -12.92
C ALA A 513 46.04 -15.51 -14.21
N ARG A 514 46.90 -15.33 -15.21
CA ARG A 514 46.47 -14.85 -16.53
C ARG A 514 45.68 -15.96 -17.24
N TRP A 515 44.46 -15.66 -17.67
CA TRP A 515 43.69 -16.57 -18.50
C TRP A 515 44.24 -16.61 -19.93
N ASN A 516 44.32 -17.80 -20.50
CA ASN A 516 44.76 -18.00 -21.87
C ASN A 516 43.61 -18.60 -22.67
N PHE A 517 43.09 -17.82 -23.61
CA PHE A 517 42.02 -18.25 -24.51
C PHE A 517 42.60 -18.66 -25.87
N ARG A 518 41.91 -19.57 -26.57
CA ARG A 518 42.30 -19.99 -27.92
C ARG A 518 42.37 -18.83 -28.92
N GLY A 519 41.51 -17.83 -28.76
CA GLY A 519 41.46 -16.61 -29.56
C GLY A 519 42.41 -15.49 -29.12
N GLY A 520 43.23 -15.71 -28.08
CA GLY A 520 44.15 -14.70 -27.53
C GLY A 520 43.49 -13.72 -26.55
N ASP A 521 42.37 -13.10 -26.94
CA ASP A 521 41.68 -12.07 -26.16
C ASP A 521 40.54 -12.63 -25.28
N LEU A 522 40.20 -11.93 -24.20
CA LEU A 522 39.03 -12.20 -23.37
C LEU A 522 37.80 -11.58 -24.04
N VAL A 523 37.02 -12.42 -24.73
CA VAL A 523 35.77 -12.02 -25.40
C VAL A 523 34.59 -12.41 -24.53
N LEU A 524 33.75 -11.43 -24.19
CA LEU A 524 32.58 -11.61 -23.33
C LEU A 524 31.47 -12.38 -24.02
N VAL A 525 30.70 -13.14 -23.24
CA VAL A 525 29.42 -13.69 -23.68
C VAL A 525 28.50 -12.51 -24.05
N PRO A 526 27.85 -12.51 -25.23
CA PRO A 526 26.94 -11.43 -25.61
C PRO A 526 25.76 -11.28 -24.64
N GLY A 527 25.53 -10.08 -24.10
CA GLY A 527 24.37 -9.75 -23.26
C GLY A 527 24.49 -8.39 -22.57
N ASP A 528 23.39 -7.86 -22.03
CA ASP A 528 23.39 -6.55 -21.35
C ASP A 528 23.71 -6.63 -19.85
N SER A 529 23.92 -7.83 -19.30
CA SER A 529 24.34 -8.02 -17.91
C SER A 529 25.72 -7.40 -17.63
N PRO A 530 26.06 -7.11 -16.36
CA PRO A 530 27.43 -6.76 -15.98
C PRO A 530 28.47 -7.72 -16.56
N ILE A 531 29.66 -7.23 -16.91
CA ILE A 531 30.72 -8.06 -17.53
C ILE A 531 31.10 -9.26 -16.66
N GLY A 532 30.98 -9.16 -15.34
CA GLY A 532 31.24 -10.25 -14.39
C GLY A 532 30.32 -11.47 -14.57
N LEU A 533 29.08 -11.26 -15.03
CA LEU A 533 28.14 -12.34 -15.38
C LEU A 533 28.32 -12.86 -16.81
N ARG A 534 29.21 -12.23 -17.60
CA ARG A 534 29.42 -12.52 -19.02
C ARG A 534 30.82 -13.08 -19.31
N LEU A 535 31.55 -13.48 -18.27
CA LEU A 535 32.89 -14.05 -18.42
C LEU A 535 32.81 -15.44 -19.09
N PRO A 536 33.64 -15.73 -20.11
CA PRO A 536 33.60 -16.99 -20.84
C PRO A 536 34.31 -18.13 -20.09
N LEU A 537 33.83 -18.47 -18.88
CA LEU A 537 34.49 -19.43 -17.98
C LEU A 537 34.61 -20.84 -18.60
N ASP A 538 33.67 -21.24 -19.45
CA ASP A 538 33.70 -22.52 -20.18
C ASP A 538 34.80 -22.60 -21.23
N SER A 539 35.37 -21.46 -21.64
CA SER A 539 36.48 -21.39 -22.60
C SER A 539 37.85 -21.51 -21.94
N LEU A 540 37.91 -21.58 -20.61
CA LEU A 540 39.14 -21.86 -19.88
C LEU A 540 39.58 -23.32 -20.09
N PRO A 541 40.89 -23.64 -19.95
CA PRO A 541 41.35 -25.00 -20.15
C PRO A 541 40.61 -26.01 -19.26
N TRP A 542 40.41 -27.21 -19.81
CA TRP A 542 39.71 -28.29 -19.11
C TRP A 542 40.53 -28.82 -17.93
N GLU A 543 39.85 -29.12 -16.84
CA GLU A 543 40.38 -29.71 -15.62
C GLU A 543 39.43 -30.85 -15.22
N ASP A 544 39.99 -31.93 -14.66
CA ASP A 544 39.18 -33.04 -14.17
C ASP A 544 38.23 -32.53 -13.06
N PRO A 545 36.90 -32.71 -13.17
CA PRO A 545 35.95 -32.34 -12.12
C PRO A 545 36.29 -32.94 -10.76
N ALA A 546 36.93 -34.11 -10.71
CA ALA A 546 37.37 -34.75 -9.47
C ALA A 546 38.64 -34.11 -8.86
N ALA A 547 39.42 -33.38 -9.66
CA ALA A 547 40.62 -32.64 -9.24
C ALA A 547 40.33 -31.15 -8.99
N THR A 548 39.12 -30.68 -9.29
CA THR A 548 38.70 -29.31 -9.04
C THR A 548 38.56 -29.09 -7.53
N GLU A 549 39.36 -28.18 -6.97
CA GLU A 549 39.18 -27.71 -5.60
C GLU A 549 37.84 -26.96 -5.51
N ILE A 550 36.81 -27.61 -4.97
CA ILE A 550 35.53 -26.98 -4.67
C ILE A 550 35.58 -26.54 -3.20
N ASP A 551 35.78 -25.24 -2.98
CA ASP A 551 35.58 -24.65 -1.66
C ASP A 551 34.10 -24.84 -1.28
N SER A 552 33.86 -25.61 -0.23
CA SER A 552 32.52 -25.84 0.30
C SER A 552 32.19 -24.76 1.31
N PRO A 553 30.96 -24.20 1.30
CA PRO A 553 30.56 -23.25 2.32
C PRO A 553 30.68 -23.88 3.72
N PRO A 554 31.10 -23.12 4.74
CA PRO A 554 31.23 -23.62 6.11
C PRO A 554 29.87 -24.14 6.61
N ASP A 555 29.90 -25.19 7.44
CA ASP A 555 28.68 -25.70 8.08
C ASP A 555 28.17 -24.65 9.08
N PRO A 556 26.91 -24.20 9.00
CA PRO A 556 26.34 -23.23 9.96
C PRO A 556 26.39 -23.68 11.43
N PHE A 557 26.68 -24.96 11.69
CA PHE A 557 26.83 -25.53 13.03
C PHE A 557 28.29 -25.58 13.53
N ALA A 558 29.26 -25.12 12.72
CA ALA A 558 30.67 -25.06 13.10
C ALA A 558 30.97 -23.87 14.04
N PRO A 559 31.96 -23.98 14.95
CA PRO A 559 32.35 -22.86 15.80
C PRO A 559 33.04 -21.74 14.98
N HIS A 560 32.76 -20.49 15.31
CA HIS A 560 33.35 -19.32 14.67
C HIS A 560 34.30 -18.56 15.61
N GLU A 561 35.47 -18.16 15.11
CA GLU A 561 36.39 -17.26 15.82
C GLU A 561 35.96 -15.79 15.69
N ALA A 562 36.56 -14.88 16.46
CA ALA A 562 36.28 -13.45 16.33
C ALA A 562 36.84 -12.89 15.01
N LEU A 563 36.09 -12.00 14.35
CA LEU A 563 36.54 -11.33 13.13
C LEU A 563 37.72 -10.37 13.43
N PRO A 564 38.70 -10.22 12.51
CA PRO A 564 39.73 -9.19 12.63
C PRO A 564 39.13 -7.77 12.67
N SER A 565 39.74 -6.83 13.42
CA SER A 565 39.25 -5.44 13.49
C SER A 565 39.32 -4.72 12.14
N ALA A 566 38.51 -3.68 11.92
CA ALA A 566 38.52 -2.94 10.66
C ALA A 566 39.87 -2.23 10.40
N ALA A 567 40.62 -1.92 11.46
CA ALA A 567 41.99 -1.43 11.32
C ALA A 567 42.94 -2.53 10.83
N ALA A 568 42.88 -3.74 11.41
CA ALA A 568 43.72 -4.87 11.03
C ALA A 568 43.48 -5.33 9.58
N LEU A 569 42.22 -5.31 9.12
CA LEU A 569 41.87 -5.64 7.74
C LEU A 569 42.45 -4.64 6.72
N ARG A 570 42.64 -3.38 7.11
CA ARG A 570 43.22 -2.33 6.25
C ARG A 570 44.74 -2.32 6.27
N GLU A 571 45.32 -2.70 7.40
CA GLU A 571 46.75 -2.90 7.56
C GLU A 571 47.22 -4.23 6.99
N PHE A 572 46.46 -4.89 6.11
CA PHE A 572 46.87 -6.15 5.47
C PHE A 572 48.31 -6.05 4.96
N VAL A 573 49.22 -6.61 5.75
CA VAL A 573 50.66 -6.70 5.50
C VAL A 573 50.92 -8.20 5.50
N PRO A 574 51.24 -8.82 4.34
CA PRO A 574 51.55 -10.24 4.32
C PRO A 574 52.71 -10.51 5.28
N PRO A 575 52.71 -11.61 6.06
CA PRO A 575 53.67 -11.85 7.14
C PRO A 575 55.16 -11.83 6.76
N ASN A 576 55.53 -11.66 5.49
CA ASN A 576 56.92 -11.70 5.03
C ASN A 576 57.25 -10.81 3.81
N GLY A 577 56.43 -9.82 3.42
CA GLY A 577 56.76 -8.89 2.31
C GLY A 577 57.11 -9.55 0.96
N ARG A 578 56.87 -10.86 0.81
CA ARG A 578 57.07 -11.63 -0.42
C ARG A 578 55.76 -11.58 -1.19
N VAL A 579 55.79 -11.07 -2.41
CA VAL A 579 54.77 -11.36 -3.42
C VAL A 579 54.64 -12.88 -3.46
N ALA A 580 53.45 -13.41 -3.17
CA ALA A 580 53.18 -14.84 -3.22
C ALA A 580 53.74 -15.40 -4.53
N ALA A 581 54.29 -16.63 -4.51
CA ALA A 581 54.82 -17.26 -5.71
C ALA A 581 53.71 -17.36 -6.76
N GLN A 582 53.65 -16.35 -7.64
CA GLN A 582 52.75 -16.33 -8.78
C GLN A 582 53.17 -17.51 -9.62
N ARG A 583 52.33 -18.54 -9.71
CA ARG A 583 52.48 -19.53 -10.77
C ARG A 583 52.26 -18.75 -12.05
N ALA A 584 53.36 -18.28 -12.64
CA ALA A 584 53.42 -18.05 -14.06
C ALA A 584 52.96 -19.36 -14.68
N GLY A 585 51.68 -19.43 -15.07
CA GLY A 585 51.21 -20.48 -15.95
C GLY A 585 52.26 -20.54 -17.05
N THR A 586 52.93 -21.68 -17.13
CA THR A 586 54.02 -21.88 -18.08
C THR A 586 53.56 -21.34 -19.41
N SER A 587 54.31 -20.38 -19.95
CA SER A 587 54.12 -19.78 -21.28
C SER A 587 54.36 -20.79 -22.42
N GLY A 588 54.12 -22.07 -22.15
CA GLY A 588 54.33 -23.21 -23.02
C GLY A 588 53.52 -24.44 -22.62
N ALA A 589 52.36 -24.29 -21.97
CA ALA A 589 51.41 -25.39 -21.87
C ALA A 589 50.93 -25.74 -23.29
N LYS A 590 51.16 -26.98 -23.72
CA LYS A 590 50.48 -27.54 -24.89
C LYS A 590 48.98 -27.24 -24.73
N LEU A 591 48.35 -26.60 -25.73
CA LEU A 591 46.90 -26.36 -25.83
C LEU A 591 46.04 -27.66 -25.79
N LEU A 592 46.65 -28.81 -25.51
CA LEU A 592 46.07 -30.13 -25.37
C LEU A 592 46.67 -30.80 -24.11
N GLY A 593 45.87 -30.90 -23.03
CA GLY A 593 46.23 -31.56 -21.76
C GLY A 593 45.56 -30.93 -20.54
N GLU A 594 45.59 -31.66 -19.41
CA GLU A 594 45.10 -31.21 -18.10
C GLU A 594 45.94 -30.03 -17.56
N ALA A 595 45.26 -29.03 -17.00
CA ALA A 595 45.89 -27.87 -16.38
C ALA A 595 45.38 -27.71 -14.93
N PRO A 596 46.01 -28.36 -13.94
CA PRO A 596 45.57 -28.29 -12.55
C PRO A 596 45.80 -26.90 -11.92
N GLY A 597 44.80 -26.40 -11.17
CA GLY A 597 44.91 -25.19 -10.35
C GLY A 597 44.60 -23.89 -11.11
N ILE A 598 43.64 -23.90 -12.04
CA ILE A 598 43.18 -22.70 -12.74
C ILE A 598 42.32 -21.85 -11.80
N VAL A 599 42.62 -20.55 -11.73
CA VAL A 599 41.76 -19.58 -11.05
C VAL A 599 40.51 -19.35 -11.89
N ARG A 600 39.37 -19.95 -11.54
CA ARG A 600 38.12 -19.89 -12.33
C ARG A 600 37.16 -18.75 -11.93
N THR A 601 37.51 -18.01 -10.89
CA THR A 601 36.76 -16.85 -10.39
C THR A 601 37.49 -15.56 -10.77
N ALA A 602 36.77 -14.46 -10.94
CA ALA A 602 37.38 -13.17 -11.26
C ALA A 602 36.58 -12.00 -10.70
N LEU A 603 37.32 -10.97 -10.29
CA LEU A 603 36.79 -9.64 -10.05
C LEU A 603 36.76 -8.88 -11.37
N ALA A 604 35.71 -8.11 -11.63
CA ALA A 604 35.63 -7.27 -12.81
C ALA A 604 35.33 -5.81 -12.46
N VAL A 605 35.86 -4.87 -13.24
CA VAL A 605 35.59 -3.44 -13.11
C VAL A 605 35.14 -2.91 -14.46
N GLU A 606 33.97 -2.29 -14.51
CA GLU A 606 33.43 -1.68 -15.72
C GLU A 606 33.02 -0.23 -15.46
N ALA A 607 33.07 0.60 -16.50
CA ALA A 607 32.50 1.94 -16.48
C ALA A 607 31.14 1.91 -17.19
N ARG A 608 30.05 2.12 -16.44
CA ARG A 608 28.68 2.05 -16.94
C ARG A 608 27.94 3.33 -16.56
N GLY A 609 27.39 4.02 -17.55
CA GLY A 609 26.68 5.29 -17.32
C GLY A 609 27.56 6.39 -16.73
N GLY A 610 28.88 6.35 -16.97
CA GLY A 610 29.85 7.27 -16.38
C GLY A 610 30.23 6.96 -14.94
N MET A 611 29.76 5.86 -14.35
CA MET A 611 30.10 5.41 -12.99
C MET A 611 30.95 4.14 -13.04
N LEU A 612 31.83 3.94 -12.06
CA LEU A 612 32.58 2.70 -11.90
C LEU A 612 31.75 1.65 -11.16
N HIS A 613 31.70 0.44 -11.70
CA HIS A 613 31.08 -0.73 -11.11
C HIS A 613 32.14 -1.79 -10.84
N VAL A 614 32.22 -2.25 -9.59
CA VAL A 614 33.16 -3.28 -9.15
C VAL A 614 32.37 -4.55 -8.86
N PHE A 615 32.50 -5.53 -9.74
CA PHE A 615 31.83 -6.82 -9.65
C PHE A 615 32.68 -7.82 -8.85
N LEU A 616 32.19 -8.20 -7.67
CA LEU A 616 32.86 -9.11 -6.75
C LEU A 616 32.73 -10.58 -7.21
N PRO A 617 33.81 -11.38 -7.15
CA PRO A 617 33.77 -12.82 -7.38
C PRO A 617 33.06 -13.56 -6.22
N PRO A 618 32.66 -14.83 -6.39
CA PRO A 618 32.20 -15.63 -5.26
C PRO A 618 33.34 -15.85 -4.26
N LEU A 619 33.04 -15.67 -2.98
CA LEU A 619 33.94 -15.89 -1.85
C LEU A 619 33.25 -16.82 -0.86
N TYR A 620 34.03 -17.64 -0.16
CA TYR A 620 33.50 -18.70 0.69
C TYR A 620 33.61 -18.40 2.19
N GLU A 621 34.46 -17.43 2.57
CA GLU A 621 34.70 -17.04 3.96
C GLU A 621 34.57 -15.52 4.15
N VAL A 622 33.98 -15.12 5.27
CA VAL A 622 33.58 -13.71 5.49
C VAL A 622 34.80 -12.79 5.65
N GLU A 623 35.89 -13.28 6.22
CA GLU A 623 37.14 -12.53 6.39
C GLU A 623 37.75 -12.14 5.04
N ASP A 624 37.62 -13.00 4.02
CA ASP A 624 38.09 -12.73 2.67
C ASP A 624 37.23 -11.65 1.99
N PHE A 625 35.92 -11.69 2.20
CA PHE A 625 35.00 -10.64 1.74
C PHE A 625 35.33 -9.29 2.37
N LEU A 626 35.47 -9.25 3.70
CA LEU A 626 35.79 -8.01 4.43
C LEU A 626 37.15 -7.42 4.00
N THR A 627 38.15 -8.28 3.78
CA THR A 627 39.47 -7.86 3.29
C THR A 627 39.39 -7.26 1.89
N LEU A 628 38.63 -7.89 0.98
CA LEU A 628 38.46 -7.40 -0.38
C LEU A 628 37.71 -6.06 -0.42
N VAL A 629 36.62 -5.94 0.34
CA VAL A 629 35.82 -4.71 0.43
C VAL A 629 36.66 -3.56 1.00
N ALA A 630 37.46 -3.80 2.04
CA ALA A 630 38.36 -2.79 2.60
C ALA A 630 39.43 -2.33 1.58
N ALA A 631 39.96 -3.25 0.76
CA ALA A 631 40.89 -2.91 -0.31
C ALA A 631 40.22 -2.06 -1.41
N ILE A 632 38.98 -2.37 -1.78
CA ILE A 632 38.20 -1.60 -2.76
C ILE A 632 37.90 -0.19 -2.24
N GLU A 633 37.46 -0.05 -0.98
CA GLU A 633 37.22 1.24 -0.34
C GLU A 633 38.47 2.13 -0.38
N ARG A 634 39.63 1.54 -0.05
CA ARG A 634 40.92 2.25 -0.08
C ARG A 634 41.25 2.78 -1.47
N VAL A 635 41.04 1.97 -2.51
CA VAL A 635 41.30 2.40 -3.90
C VAL A 635 40.30 3.49 -4.34
N ALA A 636 39.03 3.36 -3.97
CA ALA A 636 38.01 4.39 -4.24
C ALA A 636 38.38 5.74 -3.62
N ALA A 637 38.82 5.74 -2.35
CA ALA A 637 39.31 6.93 -1.67
C ALA A 637 40.58 7.50 -2.32
N MET A 638 41.57 6.65 -2.66
CA MET A 638 42.81 7.07 -3.34
C MET A 638 42.54 7.74 -4.69
N GLN A 639 41.54 7.26 -5.43
CA GLN A 639 41.17 7.82 -6.74
C GLN A 639 40.09 8.90 -6.65
N SER A 640 39.57 9.17 -5.45
CA SER A 640 38.51 10.16 -5.19
C SER A 640 37.28 9.98 -6.10
N ARG A 641 36.88 8.72 -6.33
CA ARG A 641 35.73 8.38 -7.19
C ARG A 641 34.75 7.48 -6.44
N LYS A 642 33.46 7.71 -6.67
CA LYS A 642 32.40 6.83 -6.17
C LYS A 642 32.32 5.56 -6.99
N ILE A 643 31.99 4.45 -6.35
CA ILE A 643 31.86 3.14 -7.00
C ILE A 643 30.57 2.45 -6.59
N PHE A 644 30.00 1.67 -7.50
CA PHE A 644 28.99 0.66 -7.17
C PHE A 644 29.69 -0.65 -6.84
N LEU A 645 29.38 -1.24 -5.69
CA LEU A 645 29.70 -2.64 -5.41
C LEU A 645 28.60 -3.51 -6.01
N GLU A 646 28.97 -4.47 -6.84
CA GLU A 646 28.04 -5.44 -7.40
C GLU A 646 28.62 -6.85 -7.40
N GLY A 647 27.84 -7.86 -7.80
CA GLY A 647 28.34 -9.23 -7.99
C GLY A 647 27.77 -10.26 -7.03
N TYR A 648 28.57 -11.28 -6.73
CA TYR A 648 28.14 -12.38 -5.85
C TYR A 648 27.99 -11.90 -4.40
N GLN A 649 27.01 -12.46 -3.69
CA GLN A 649 26.78 -12.18 -2.28
C GLN A 649 27.96 -12.69 -1.42
N PRO A 650 28.25 -12.05 -0.28
CA PRO A 650 29.15 -12.62 0.71
C PRO A 650 28.65 -14.00 1.18
N PRO A 651 29.54 -14.84 1.71
CA PRO A 651 29.14 -16.10 2.31
C PRO A 651 28.21 -15.86 3.51
N ASP A 652 27.26 -16.78 3.72
CA ASP A 652 26.37 -16.76 4.89
C ASP A 652 27.19 -16.95 6.17
N ASP A 653 27.26 -15.92 7.03
CA ASP A 653 27.99 -15.96 8.31
C ASP A 653 27.23 -15.16 9.40
N PRO A 654 27.01 -15.72 10.60
CA PRO A 654 26.25 -15.03 11.66
C PRO A 654 26.92 -13.74 12.16
N ARG A 655 28.22 -13.55 11.92
CA ARG A 655 28.97 -12.34 12.30
C ARG A 655 28.77 -11.19 11.29
N LEU A 656 28.23 -11.48 10.10
CA LEU A 656 27.88 -10.50 9.06
C LEU A 656 26.37 -10.46 8.83
N LEU A 657 25.74 -9.41 9.35
CA LEU A 657 24.31 -9.19 9.24
C LEU A 657 23.97 -8.51 7.91
N SER A 658 22.75 -8.74 7.42
CA SER A 658 22.27 -8.09 6.21
C SER A 658 20.77 -7.78 6.24
N PHE A 659 20.39 -6.80 5.43
CA PHE A 659 19.01 -6.57 5.01
C PHE A 659 19.03 -6.18 3.52
N SER A 660 17.90 -6.34 2.82
CA SER A 660 17.82 -5.98 1.40
C SER A 660 16.56 -5.21 1.05
N VAL A 661 16.66 -4.42 -0.01
CA VAL A 661 15.55 -3.74 -0.67
C VAL A 661 15.56 -4.19 -2.14
N THR A 662 14.54 -4.93 -2.55
CA THR A 662 14.49 -5.64 -3.83
C THR A 662 13.30 -5.18 -4.66
N PRO A 663 13.51 -4.63 -5.87
CA PRO A 663 12.46 -4.39 -6.85
C PRO A 663 11.93 -5.72 -7.42
N ASP A 664 10.78 -6.14 -6.89
CA ASP A 664 10.05 -7.33 -7.30
C ASP A 664 8.90 -6.96 -8.28
N PRO A 665 8.22 -7.93 -8.93
CA PRO A 665 7.16 -7.60 -9.87
C PRO A 665 6.03 -6.92 -9.10
N GLY A 666 5.60 -5.74 -9.59
CA GLY A 666 4.56 -4.93 -8.96
C GLY A 666 4.91 -4.25 -7.64
N VAL A 667 6.00 -4.60 -6.94
CA VAL A 667 6.32 -4.07 -5.59
C VAL A 667 7.82 -3.88 -5.37
N ILE A 668 8.18 -3.07 -4.37
CA ILE A 668 9.50 -3.11 -3.73
C ILE A 668 9.37 -3.92 -2.44
N GLU A 669 10.09 -5.01 -2.32
CA GLU A 669 10.16 -5.84 -1.12
C GLU A 669 11.35 -5.43 -0.26
N VAL A 670 11.16 -5.37 1.06
CA VAL A 670 12.24 -5.13 2.02
C VAL A 670 12.40 -6.36 2.90
N ASN A 671 13.53 -7.05 2.78
CA ASN A 671 13.86 -8.15 3.69
C ASN A 671 14.44 -7.56 4.97
N LEU A 672 13.63 -7.53 6.03
CA LEU A 672 14.00 -6.93 7.31
C LEU A 672 15.08 -7.73 8.03
N PRO A 673 16.03 -7.06 8.70
CA PRO A 673 16.94 -7.77 9.57
C PRO A 673 16.21 -8.35 10.78
N PRO A 674 16.58 -9.56 11.23
CA PRO A 674 15.93 -10.23 12.34
C PRO A 674 16.02 -9.37 13.60
N ALA A 675 14.87 -9.11 14.23
CA ALA A 675 14.79 -8.42 15.52
C ALA A 675 14.74 -9.45 16.66
N ALA A 676 15.65 -9.32 17.63
CA ALA A 676 15.72 -10.21 18.78
C ALA A 676 14.75 -9.79 19.89
N THR A 677 14.53 -8.48 20.04
CA THR A 677 13.66 -7.93 21.10
C THR A 677 12.39 -7.32 20.55
N TRP A 678 11.38 -7.19 21.42
CA TRP A 678 10.13 -6.51 21.06
C TRP A 678 10.35 -5.05 20.68
N ALA A 679 11.17 -4.32 21.44
CA ALA A 679 11.45 -2.91 21.19
C ALA A 679 12.14 -2.68 19.83
N GLU A 680 13.07 -3.56 19.46
CA GLU A 680 13.76 -3.52 18.16
C GLU A 680 12.78 -3.78 17.00
N HIS A 681 11.90 -4.78 17.13
CA HIS A 681 10.89 -5.09 16.12
C HIS A 681 9.93 -3.91 15.88
N VAL A 682 9.43 -3.31 16.97
CA VAL A 682 8.58 -2.11 16.91
C VAL A 682 9.33 -0.95 16.25
N GLY A 683 10.54 -0.65 16.71
CA GLY A 683 11.35 0.46 16.22
C GLY A 683 11.63 0.35 14.72
N ARG A 684 12.07 -0.82 14.25
CA ARG A 684 12.33 -1.08 12.82
C ARG A 684 11.08 -0.96 11.98
N THR A 685 9.96 -1.54 12.43
CA THR A 685 8.69 -1.49 11.70
C THR A 685 8.21 -0.05 11.53
N LEU A 686 8.19 0.75 12.60
CA LEU A 686 7.78 2.16 12.53
C LEU A 686 8.70 2.98 11.62
N GLN A 687 10.02 2.80 11.73
CA GLN A 687 11.01 3.50 10.91
C GLN A 687 10.88 3.15 9.42
N LEU A 688 10.67 1.87 9.10
CA LEU A 688 10.51 1.41 7.72
C LEU A 688 9.33 2.12 7.04
N TYR A 689 8.15 2.09 7.66
CA TYR A 689 6.96 2.74 7.09
C TYR A 689 7.16 4.25 6.93
N GLN A 690 7.78 4.90 7.91
CA GLN A 690 8.07 6.33 7.84
C GLN A 690 9.03 6.66 6.68
N LEU A 691 10.16 5.96 6.58
CA LEU A 691 11.18 6.23 5.56
C LEU A 691 10.73 5.83 4.16
N ALA A 692 9.92 4.77 4.02
CA ALA A 692 9.27 4.41 2.76
C ALA A 692 8.35 5.55 2.30
N ARG A 693 7.53 6.07 3.21
CA ARG A 693 6.63 7.20 2.95
C ARG A 693 7.36 8.47 2.53
N GLU A 694 8.46 8.80 3.21
CA GLU A 694 9.34 9.93 2.84
C GLU A 694 10.06 9.74 1.48
N THR A 695 10.11 8.51 0.97
CA THR A 695 10.67 8.16 -0.35
C THR A 695 9.60 8.15 -1.45
N GLY A 696 8.33 8.45 -1.12
CA GLY A 696 7.21 8.42 -2.06
C GLY A 696 6.63 7.01 -2.27
N LEU A 697 6.82 6.11 -1.30
CA LEU A 697 6.27 4.75 -1.31
C LEU A 697 5.09 4.61 -0.34
N ALA A 698 4.15 3.71 -0.66
CA ALA A 698 2.97 3.40 0.13
C ALA A 698 2.89 1.89 0.45
N ALA A 699 2.32 1.56 1.61
CA ALA A 699 2.07 0.18 2.06
C ALA A 699 0.72 -0.38 1.58
N GLU A 700 -0.01 0.40 0.80
CA GLU A 700 -1.41 0.15 0.43
C GLU A 700 -1.67 0.58 -1.03
N LYS A 701 -2.75 0.05 -1.61
CA LYS A 701 -3.30 0.54 -2.88
C LYS A 701 -4.82 0.44 -2.87
N PHE A 702 -5.44 1.00 -3.90
CA PHE A 702 -6.89 0.98 -4.06
C PHE A 702 -7.28 0.23 -5.34
N MET A 703 -8.36 -0.56 -5.27
CA MET A 703 -8.99 -1.14 -6.45
C MET A 703 -9.84 -0.07 -7.16
N LEU A 704 -10.18 -0.29 -8.44
CA LEU A 704 -10.97 0.67 -9.25
C LEU A 704 -12.30 1.07 -8.59
N ASP A 705 -12.91 0.13 -7.87
CA ASP A 705 -14.18 0.32 -7.19
C ASP A 705 -14.04 1.04 -5.83
N GLY A 706 -12.82 1.44 -5.48
CA GLY A 706 -12.47 2.08 -4.23
C GLY A 706 -12.15 1.11 -3.10
N ARG A 707 -12.16 -0.23 -3.26
CA ARG A 707 -11.74 -1.12 -2.17
C ARG A 707 -10.28 -0.86 -1.79
N HIS A 708 -10.04 -0.85 -0.48
CA HIS A 708 -8.71 -0.66 0.07
C HIS A 708 -8.06 -2.04 0.23
N VAL A 709 -6.85 -2.21 -0.32
CA VAL A 709 -6.10 -3.47 -0.29
C VAL A 709 -4.63 -3.19 0.01
N GLY A 710 -3.88 -4.22 0.39
CA GLY A 710 -2.44 -4.09 0.51
C GLY A 710 -1.80 -3.94 -0.87
N THR A 711 -0.48 -3.77 -0.92
CA THR A 711 0.31 -3.61 -2.14
C THR A 711 0.06 -4.68 -3.22
N GLY A 712 -0.49 -5.83 -2.86
CA GLY A 712 -0.59 -7.03 -3.69
C GLY A 712 0.63 -7.94 -3.57
N GLY A 713 1.69 -7.47 -2.90
CA GLY A 713 2.75 -8.31 -2.34
C GLY A 713 2.38 -8.82 -0.95
N GLY A 714 3.21 -9.73 -0.43
CA GLY A 714 3.09 -10.22 0.95
C GLY A 714 3.69 -9.26 1.97
N ASN A 715 3.43 -9.53 3.24
CA ASN A 715 4.21 -9.09 4.39
C ASN A 715 4.58 -10.34 5.19
N HIS A 716 5.37 -11.21 4.56
CA HIS A 716 5.73 -12.48 5.17
C HIS A 716 6.44 -12.23 6.50
N VAL A 717 6.15 -13.06 7.49
CA VAL A 717 6.84 -13.01 8.79
C VAL A 717 7.80 -14.18 8.85
N VAL A 718 9.07 -13.92 9.12
CA VAL A 718 10.09 -14.97 9.23
C VAL A 718 10.51 -15.08 10.68
N MET A 719 10.43 -16.29 11.24
CA MET A 719 10.80 -16.55 12.63
C MET A 719 11.91 -17.60 12.72
N GLY A 720 12.74 -17.48 13.74
CA GLY A 720 13.78 -18.45 14.06
C GLY A 720 14.66 -17.94 15.19
N ALA A 721 15.97 -18.04 15.03
CA ALA A 721 16.97 -17.48 15.94
C ALA A 721 18.12 -16.86 15.14
N ALA A 722 19.05 -16.19 15.82
CA ALA A 722 20.25 -15.63 15.19
C ALA A 722 21.17 -16.73 14.62
N GLU A 723 21.25 -17.87 15.31
CA GLU A 723 21.97 -19.07 14.86
C GLU A 723 20.99 -20.24 14.64
N ALA A 724 21.28 -21.10 13.67
CA ALA A 724 20.41 -22.25 13.37
C ALA A 724 20.30 -23.23 14.56
N THR A 725 21.39 -23.42 15.30
CA THR A 725 21.47 -24.20 16.56
C THR A 725 20.51 -23.69 17.62
N ASP A 726 20.27 -22.39 17.66
CA ASP A 726 19.43 -21.72 18.64
C ASP A 726 17.96 -21.61 18.21
N SER A 727 17.64 -22.03 16.98
CA SER A 727 16.28 -21.95 16.46
C SER A 727 15.28 -22.64 17.38
N PRO A 728 14.21 -21.95 17.83
CA PRO A 728 13.19 -22.56 18.67
C PRO A 728 12.49 -23.73 17.97
N PHE A 729 12.39 -23.70 16.63
CA PHE A 729 11.77 -24.76 15.84
C PHE A 729 12.63 -26.02 15.73
N LEU A 730 13.96 -25.89 15.83
CA LEU A 730 14.87 -27.04 15.82
C LEU A 730 15.12 -27.59 17.24
N ARG A 731 15.20 -26.71 18.24
CA ARG A 731 15.36 -27.09 19.65
C ARG A 731 14.11 -27.75 20.22
N ARG A 732 12.92 -27.26 19.85
CA ARG A 732 11.61 -27.81 20.25
C ARG A 732 10.70 -27.94 19.04
N PRO A 733 10.81 -29.03 18.27
CA PRO A 733 10.00 -29.22 17.07
C PRO A 733 8.49 -29.30 17.32
N ASP A 734 8.07 -29.62 18.55
CA ASP A 734 6.67 -29.56 18.95
C ASP A 734 6.10 -28.13 18.94
N LEU A 735 6.93 -27.08 18.93
CA LEU A 735 6.49 -25.71 18.72
C LEU A 735 5.90 -25.53 17.30
N LEU A 736 6.59 -26.01 16.26
CA LEU A 736 6.10 -25.91 14.88
C LEU A 736 4.80 -26.71 14.70
N LYS A 737 4.74 -27.92 15.27
CA LYS A 737 3.50 -28.71 15.38
C LYS A 737 2.37 -27.91 16.05
N SER A 738 2.67 -27.24 17.17
CA SER A 738 1.69 -26.47 17.93
C SER A 738 1.13 -25.30 17.12
N LEU A 739 2.00 -24.56 16.42
CA LEU A 739 1.59 -23.44 15.56
C LEU A 739 0.75 -23.91 14.38
N LEU A 740 1.20 -24.97 13.68
CA LEU A 740 0.42 -25.57 12.59
C LEU A 740 -0.95 -26.05 13.07
N GLY A 741 -1.02 -26.73 14.22
CA GLY A 741 -2.28 -27.21 14.79
C GLY A 741 -3.20 -26.07 15.23
N PHE A 742 -2.65 -24.99 15.79
CA PHE A 742 -3.41 -23.82 16.22
C PHE A 742 -3.96 -23.02 15.04
N TRP A 743 -3.12 -22.71 14.04
CA TRP A 743 -3.57 -22.07 12.80
C TRP A 743 -4.61 -22.93 12.09
N HIS A 744 -4.41 -24.25 12.05
CA HIS A 744 -5.39 -25.16 11.49
C HIS A 744 -6.72 -25.14 12.26
N ASN A 745 -6.70 -25.07 13.58
CA ASN A 745 -7.94 -25.03 14.35
C ASN A 745 -8.58 -23.64 14.44
N HIS A 746 -7.92 -22.58 13.93
CA HIS A 746 -8.43 -21.22 13.90
C HIS A 746 -8.27 -20.59 12.51
N PRO A 747 -9.17 -20.87 11.55
CA PRO A 747 -9.08 -20.35 10.18
C PRO A 747 -9.04 -18.83 10.08
N SER A 748 -9.52 -18.09 11.09
CA SER A 748 -9.40 -16.62 11.14
C SER A 748 -7.97 -16.14 10.99
N LEU A 749 -6.98 -16.90 11.49
CA LEU A 749 -5.55 -16.56 11.38
C LEU A 749 -5.02 -16.70 9.95
N SER A 750 -5.67 -17.50 9.10
CA SER A 750 -5.33 -17.64 7.68
C SER A 750 -6.07 -16.60 6.82
N TYR A 751 -7.28 -16.19 7.18
CA TYR A 751 -8.14 -15.36 6.30
C TYR A 751 -8.24 -13.88 6.68
N LEU A 752 -8.12 -13.52 7.95
CA LEU A 752 -8.21 -12.11 8.37
C LEU A 752 -7.05 -11.29 7.80
N PHE A 753 -5.86 -11.89 7.81
CA PHE A 753 -4.63 -11.21 7.45
C PHE A 753 -4.16 -11.46 6.01
N SER A 754 -4.74 -12.42 5.27
CA SER A 754 -4.37 -12.74 3.88
C SER A 754 -4.80 -11.68 2.87
N GLY A 755 -4.22 -11.66 1.67
CA GLY A 755 -4.74 -10.84 0.56
C GLY A 755 -6.15 -11.26 0.07
N LEU A 756 -6.66 -10.58 -0.98
CA LEU A 756 -7.95 -10.95 -1.58
C LEU A 756 -7.90 -12.29 -2.36
N PHE A 757 -6.74 -12.65 -2.90
CA PHE A 757 -6.56 -13.90 -3.64
C PHE A 757 -6.31 -15.06 -2.67
N ILE A 758 -7.39 -15.68 -2.21
CA ILE A 758 -7.40 -16.86 -1.32
C ILE A 758 -7.94 -18.10 -2.05
N GLY A 759 -7.83 -19.27 -1.40
CA GLY A 759 -8.26 -20.54 -1.96
C GLY A 759 -7.11 -21.43 -2.43
N PRO A 760 -7.42 -22.62 -2.96
CA PRO A 760 -6.46 -23.69 -3.22
C PRO A 760 -5.40 -23.33 -4.27
N SER A 761 -5.69 -22.36 -5.15
CA SER A 761 -4.78 -21.88 -6.19
C SER A 761 -4.07 -20.58 -5.85
N SER A 762 -4.25 -20.05 -4.63
CA SER A 762 -3.62 -18.82 -4.16
C SER A 762 -2.10 -18.91 -4.04
N GLN A 763 -1.42 -17.83 -3.64
CA GLN A 763 0.03 -17.85 -3.43
C GLN A 763 0.45 -18.58 -2.14
N HIS A 764 -0.45 -18.68 -1.18
CA HIS A 764 -0.21 -19.23 0.15
C HIS A 764 -1.44 -20.04 0.63
N PRO A 765 -1.86 -21.07 -0.13
CA PRO A 765 -3.03 -21.87 0.23
C PRO A 765 -2.84 -22.50 1.60
N ARG A 766 -3.96 -22.62 2.31
CA ARG A 766 -4.05 -23.36 3.56
C ARG A 766 -4.08 -24.86 3.29
N ILE A 767 -3.56 -25.64 4.23
CA ILE A 767 -3.26 -27.07 4.03
C ILE A 767 -4.48 -27.91 3.63
N ASP A 768 -5.68 -27.54 4.07
CA ASP A 768 -6.94 -28.27 3.83
C ASP A 768 -7.87 -27.61 2.81
N GLU A 769 -7.41 -26.60 2.06
CA GLU A 769 -8.19 -25.98 0.99
C GLU A 769 -8.20 -26.79 -0.32
N ALA A 770 -7.14 -27.56 -0.58
CA ALA A 770 -6.94 -28.26 -1.85
C ALA A 770 -7.16 -29.78 -1.77
N ARG A 771 -6.66 -30.41 -0.71
CA ARG A 771 -6.59 -31.87 -0.57
C ARG A 771 -7.07 -32.30 0.81
N GLU A 772 -8.19 -33.02 0.85
CA GLU A 772 -8.79 -33.48 2.10
C GLU A 772 -7.95 -34.56 2.83
N ASP A 773 -7.18 -35.36 2.08
CA ASP A 773 -6.36 -36.44 2.62
C ASP A 773 -5.11 -35.94 3.37
N THR A 774 -4.61 -34.74 3.03
CA THR A 774 -3.42 -34.12 3.62
C THR A 774 -3.51 -34.01 5.15
N LEU A 775 -4.70 -33.79 5.71
CA LEU A 775 -4.85 -33.67 7.16
C LEU A 775 -4.62 -34.99 7.91
N LEU A 776 -4.91 -36.14 7.30
CA LEU A 776 -4.61 -37.44 7.90
C LEU A 776 -3.09 -37.67 7.95
N GLU A 777 -2.40 -37.28 6.88
CA GLU A 777 -0.93 -37.34 6.81
C GLU A 777 -0.29 -36.38 7.83
N LEU A 778 -0.83 -35.16 7.97
CA LEU A 778 -0.38 -34.20 8.98
C LEU A 778 -0.56 -34.74 10.41
N GLU A 779 -1.70 -35.34 10.73
CA GLU A 779 -1.93 -35.98 12.04
C GLU A 779 -0.96 -37.13 12.29
N THR A 780 -0.60 -37.88 11.25
CA THR A 780 0.37 -38.98 11.32
C THR A 780 1.78 -38.46 11.55
N ALA A 781 2.18 -37.35 10.91
CA ALA A 781 3.42 -36.65 11.21
C ALA A 781 3.43 -36.10 12.65
N PHE A 782 2.33 -35.50 13.11
CA PHE A 782 2.20 -34.93 14.46
C PHE A 782 2.38 -35.96 15.58
N ARG A 783 1.99 -37.22 15.37
CA ARG A 783 2.20 -38.32 16.33
C ARG A 783 3.67 -38.69 16.50
N GLN A 784 4.50 -38.39 15.51
CA GLN A 784 5.94 -38.65 15.53
C GLN A 784 6.73 -37.52 16.22
N ILE A 785 6.13 -36.34 16.35
CA ILE A 785 6.72 -35.18 17.04
C ILE A 785 6.22 -35.16 18.49
N LYS A 786 7.11 -35.50 19.43
CA LYS A 786 6.79 -35.56 20.87
C LYS A 786 7.48 -34.43 21.64
N PRO A 787 6.76 -33.68 22.49
CA PRO A 787 7.36 -32.65 23.33
C PRO A 787 8.51 -33.20 24.19
N GLY A 788 9.64 -32.50 24.19
CA GLY A 788 10.84 -32.86 24.98
C GLY A 788 11.64 -34.06 24.45
N ALA A 789 11.24 -34.67 23.34
CA ALA A 789 12.03 -35.72 22.70
C ALA A 789 13.10 -35.10 21.79
N GLU A 790 14.35 -35.54 21.94
CA GLU A 790 15.43 -35.15 21.03
C GLU A 790 15.11 -35.68 19.62
N THR A 791 15.00 -34.76 18.66
CA THR A 791 14.68 -35.11 17.27
C THR A 791 15.72 -34.47 16.35
N PRO A 792 16.43 -35.24 15.51
CA PRO A 792 17.37 -34.67 14.56
C PRO A 792 16.68 -33.64 13.63
N PRO A 793 17.26 -32.45 13.39
CA PRO A 793 16.65 -31.39 12.59
C PRO A 793 16.13 -31.84 11.21
N TRP A 794 16.87 -32.71 10.52
CA TRP A 794 16.48 -33.22 9.21
C TRP A 794 15.23 -34.12 9.22
N ILE A 795 14.90 -34.74 10.36
CA ILE A 795 13.67 -35.55 10.50
C ILE A 795 12.46 -34.62 10.48
N ILE A 796 12.53 -33.48 11.17
CA ILE A 796 11.42 -32.52 11.24
C ILE A 796 11.10 -31.96 9.85
N ASP A 797 12.13 -31.59 9.09
CA ASP A 797 11.98 -31.21 7.69
C ASP A 797 11.29 -32.30 6.88
N ARG A 798 11.77 -33.55 6.94
CA ARG A 798 11.22 -34.66 6.15
C ARG A 798 9.81 -35.08 6.53
N LEU A 799 9.42 -34.91 7.79
CA LEU A 799 8.06 -35.19 8.26
C LEU A 799 7.04 -34.20 7.69
N LEU A 800 7.42 -32.95 7.46
CA LEU A 800 6.49 -31.87 7.12
C LEU A 800 6.60 -31.37 5.68
N ARG A 801 7.80 -31.38 5.07
CA ARG A 801 8.09 -30.74 3.77
C ARG A 801 7.17 -31.19 2.64
N ASN A 802 6.86 -32.48 2.56
CA ASN A 802 6.03 -33.03 1.48
C ASN A 802 4.52 -32.90 1.76
N ILE A 803 4.15 -32.50 2.98
CA ILE A 803 2.76 -32.22 3.38
C ILE A 803 2.47 -30.73 3.18
N LEU A 804 3.43 -29.88 3.54
CA LEU A 804 3.39 -28.43 3.34
C LEU A 804 3.80 -28.06 1.91
N THR A 805 2.94 -28.40 0.95
CA THR A 805 3.08 -28.02 -0.47
C THR A 805 1.76 -27.62 -1.10
N ASP A 806 1.78 -26.80 -2.16
CA ASP A 806 0.59 -26.53 -2.98
C ASP A 806 0.17 -27.74 -3.84
N MET A 807 -0.91 -27.58 -4.62
CA MET A 807 -1.39 -28.62 -5.55
C MET A 807 -0.37 -29.06 -6.61
N THR A 808 0.67 -28.27 -6.85
CA THR A 808 1.74 -28.56 -7.81
C THR A 808 2.99 -29.17 -7.15
N GLY A 809 2.98 -29.33 -5.82
CA GLY A 809 4.13 -29.80 -5.04
C GLY A 809 5.13 -28.70 -4.69
N ASN A 810 4.75 -27.43 -4.81
CA ASN A 810 5.64 -26.30 -4.50
C ASN A 810 5.54 -25.93 -3.01
N GLY A 811 6.62 -26.18 -2.25
CA GLY A 811 6.74 -25.83 -0.82
C GLY A 811 6.93 -24.33 -0.55
N HIS A 812 7.26 -23.55 -1.58
CA HIS A 812 7.34 -22.09 -1.48
C HIS A 812 5.95 -21.43 -1.51
N ARG A 813 4.91 -22.15 -1.96
CA ARG A 813 3.53 -21.65 -2.10
C ARG A 813 2.63 -22.26 -1.04
N THR A 814 2.88 -21.95 0.22
CA THR A 814 2.07 -22.43 1.35
C THR A 814 1.97 -21.35 2.43
N GLU A 815 0.92 -21.40 3.26
CA GLU A 815 0.81 -20.47 4.41
C GLU A 815 1.98 -20.61 5.40
N PHE A 816 2.51 -21.83 5.59
CA PHE A 816 3.73 -22.13 6.34
C PHE A 816 4.79 -22.70 5.40
N CYS A 817 5.83 -21.92 5.12
CA CYS A 817 6.96 -22.34 4.30
C CYS A 817 8.15 -22.71 5.19
N ILE A 818 8.62 -23.96 5.04
CA ILE A 818 9.76 -24.50 5.78
C ILE A 818 11.01 -24.68 4.91
N ASP A 819 11.06 -24.05 3.74
CA ASP A 819 12.22 -24.13 2.84
C ASP A 819 13.50 -23.60 3.50
N LYS A 820 13.36 -22.62 4.39
CA LYS A 820 14.44 -22.03 5.18
C LYS A 820 14.68 -22.75 6.52
N LEU A 821 14.04 -23.90 6.80
CA LEU A 821 14.16 -24.63 8.08
C LEU A 821 15.42 -25.49 8.14
N TYR A 822 15.46 -26.62 7.42
CA TYR A 822 16.63 -27.50 7.42
C TYR A 822 16.69 -28.37 6.15
N ALA A 823 17.46 -27.94 5.14
CA ALA A 823 17.71 -28.75 3.95
C ALA A 823 18.85 -29.77 4.20
N PRO A 824 18.60 -31.10 4.12
CA PRO A 824 19.65 -32.09 4.43
C PRO A 824 20.79 -32.10 3.40
N GLY A 825 20.51 -31.74 2.15
CA GLY A 825 21.43 -31.86 1.01
C GLY A 825 22.36 -30.66 0.77
N SER A 826 22.24 -29.57 1.53
CA SER A 826 23.09 -28.39 1.39
C SER A 826 23.33 -27.74 2.76
N ALA A 827 24.57 -27.29 3.03
CA ALA A 827 24.89 -26.53 4.24
C ALA A 827 24.15 -25.17 4.27
N SER A 828 24.05 -24.47 3.14
CA SER A 828 23.38 -23.16 3.04
C SER A 828 21.88 -23.18 3.31
N GLY A 829 21.24 -24.35 3.19
CA GLY A 829 19.81 -24.53 3.44
C GLY A 829 19.45 -24.87 4.90
N ARG A 830 20.42 -24.85 5.82
CA ARG A 830 20.22 -25.20 7.24
C ARG A 830 20.12 -23.95 8.12
N ARG A 831 19.09 -23.13 7.89
CA ARG A 831 18.97 -21.80 8.53
C ARG A 831 18.12 -21.79 9.81
N GLY A 832 17.29 -22.81 10.05
CA GLY A 832 16.43 -22.90 11.22
C GLY A 832 15.26 -21.91 11.21
N LEU A 833 14.84 -21.42 10.05
CA LEU A 833 13.80 -20.39 9.91
C LEU A 833 12.49 -21.00 9.38
N VAL A 834 11.36 -20.45 9.86
CA VAL A 834 10.02 -20.74 9.33
C VAL A 834 9.42 -19.43 8.85
N GLU A 835 8.87 -19.46 7.63
CA GLU A 835 8.26 -18.30 6.98
C GLU A 835 6.73 -18.47 6.94
N PHE A 836 6.03 -17.44 7.41
CA PHE A 836 4.58 -17.38 7.44
C PHE A 836 4.10 -16.41 6.37
N ARG A 837 3.30 -16.91 5.42
CA ARG A 837 3.08 -16.20 4.14
C ARG A 837 1.68 -15.67 3.92
N ALA A 838 0.69 -16.16 4.68
CA ALA A 838 -0.71 -15.72 4.56
C ALA A 838 -0.97 -14.35 5.23
N PHE A 839 -0.09 -13.38 4.94
CA PHE A 839 -0.09 -12.04 5.50
C PHE A 839 0.07 -11.03 4.36
N GLU A 840 -0.96 -10.23 4.15
CA GLU A 840 -0.93 -9.04 3.30
C GLU A 840 -0.30 -7.87 4.07
N MET A 841 0.27 -6.93 3.31
CA MET A 841 0.82 -5.69 3.87
C MET A 841 -0.26 -4.85 4.58
N PRO A 842 -0.11 -4.59 5.90
CA PRO A 842 -1.00 -3.69 6.60
C PRO A 842 -0.79 -2.23 6.16
N PRO A 843 -1.85 -1.42 6.09
CA PRO A 843 -1.75 -0.01 5.69
C PRO A 843 -1.00 0.86 6.72
N ASP A 844 -1.03 0.48 8.01
CA ASP A 844 -0.39 1.21 9.10
C ASP A 844 0.60 0.33 9.87
N ALA A 845 1.77 0.90 10.20
CA ALA A 845 2.84 0.21 10.90
C ALA A 845 2.41 -0.38 12.25
N ARG A 846 1.51 0.29 12.98
CA ARG A 846 1.00 -0.18 14.27
C ARG A 846 0.13 -1.43 14.11
N MET A 847 -0.62 -1.53 13.00
CA MET A 847 -1.38 -2.75 12.67
C MET A 847 -0.43 -3.92 12.40
N SER A 848 0.69 -3.69 11.71
CA SER A 848 1.75 -4.69 11.51
C SER A 848 2.36 -5.14 12.83
N VAL A 849 2.61 -4.20 13.76
CA VAL A 849 3.11 -4.51 15.11
C VAL A 849 2.10 -5.35 15.91
N ALA A 850 0.82 -5.01 15.89
CA ALA A 850 -0.21 -5.78 16.60
C ALA A 850 -0.33 -7.23 16.07
N GLN A 851 -0.20 -7.41 14.76
CA GLN A 851 -0.16 -8.74 14.13
C GLN A 851 1.07 -9.54 14.57
N ALA A 852 2.26 -8.93 14.57
CA ALA A 852 3.49 -9.58 15.05
C ALA A 852 3.41 -9.95 16.54
N LEU A 853 2.76 -9.13 17.36
CA LEU A 853 2.51 -9.42 18.78
C LEU A 853 1.68 -10.69 18.96
N LEU A 854 0.60 -10.87 18.19
CA LEU A 854 -0.22 -12.08 18.24
C LEU A 854 0.62 -13.33 17.99
N MET A 855 1.46 -13.29 16.95
CA MET A 855 2.32 -14.42 16.61
C MET A 855 3.39 -14.68 17.69
N ARG A 856 4.02 -13.61 18.22
CA ARG A 856 5.03 -13.71 19.28
C ARG A 856 4.41 -14.29 20.56
N ALA A 857 3.16 -13.93 20.86
CA ALA A 857 2.40 -14.49 21.98
C ALA A 857 2.06 -15.97 21.77
N CYS A 858 1.69 -16.40 20.56
CA CYS A 858 1.52 -17.82 20.23
C CYS A 858 2.80 -18.62 20.48
N VAL A 859 3.97 -18.10 20.04
CA VAL A 859 5.26 -18.76 20.29
C VAL A 859 5.52 -18.90 21.79
N ALA A 860 5.35 -17.82 22.56
CA ALA A 860 5.56 -17.84 24.01
C ALA A 860 4.60 -18.82 24.73
N ALA A 861 3.32 -18.82 24.35
CA ALA A 861 2.30 -19.69 24.91
C ALA A 861 2.60 -21.17 24.64
N PHE A 862 2.94 -21.52 23.40
CA PHE A 862 3.17 -22.91 23.01
C PHE A 862 4.54 -23.45 23.42
N TRP A 863 5.51 -22.57 23.62
CA TRP A 863 6.77 -22.95 24.26
C TRP A 863 6.56 -23.41 25.70
N GLN A 864 5.72 -22.70 26.46
CA GLN A 864 5.37 -23.04 27.84
C GLN A 864 4.46 -24.26 27.91
N THR A 865 3.41 -24.29 27.07
CA THR A 865 2.41 -25.36 27.04
C THR A 865 2.08 -25.73 25.59
N PRO A 866 2.61 -26.85 25.08
CA PRO A 866 2.37 -27.30 23.70
C PRO A 866 0.88 -27.44 23.36
N TYR A 867 0.52 -27.14 22.11
CA TYR A 867 -0.84 -27.28 21.61
C TYR A 867 -1.08 -28.70 21.10
N GLU A 868 -1.72 -29.54 21.92
CA GLU A 868 -1.96 -30.97 21.66
C GLU A 868 -3.43 -31.30 21.32
N ARG A 869 -4.18 -30.34 20.77
CA ARG A 869 -5.58 -30.57 20.36
C ARG A 869 -5.66 -31.33 19.04
N ARG A 870 -6.77 -32.05 18.84
CA ARG A 870 -7.10 -32.72 17.58
C ARG A 870 -7.37 -31.67 16.48
N LEU A 871 -6.93 -31.96 15.25
CA LEU A 871 -7.22 -31.12 14.09
C LEU A 871 -8.70 -31.21 13.71
N ILE A 872 -9.35 -30.06 13.54
CA ILE A 872 -10.75 -29.96 13.13
C ILE A 872 -10.87 -30.23 11.63
N ARG A 873 -11.86 -31.02 11.20
CA ARG A 873 -12.17 -31.21 9.77
C ARG A 873 -13.22 -30.18 9.36
N TRP A 874 -12.78 -29.04 8.82
CA TRP A 874 -13.68 -27.93 8.48
C TRP A 874 -14.54 -28.20 7.24
N GLY A 875 -13.95 -28.81 6.20
CA GLY A 875 -14.65 -29.12 4.94
C GLY A 875 -15.28 -27.87 4.32
N ALA A 876 -16.50 -28.02 3.79
CA ALA A 876 -17.22 -26.93 3.13
C ALA A 876 -17.44 -25.67 4.01
N ARG A 877 -17.35 -25.79 5.34
CA ARG A 877 -17.46 -24.64 6.26
C ARG A 877 -16.40 -23.57 6.01
N LEU A 878 -15.23 -23.92 5.48
CA LEU A 878 -14.20 -22.94 5.09
C LEU A 878 -14.73 -21.97 4.04
N ASN A 879 -15.33 -22.51 2.97
CA ASN A 879 -15.84 -21.76 1.82
C ASN A 879 -17.26 -21.17 2.03
N ASP A 880 -17.86 -21.42 3.19
CA ASP A 880 -19.17 -20.88 3.58
C ASP A 880 -19.05 -19.91 4.76
N GLN A 881 -18.71 -20.42 5.94
CA GLN A 881 -18.71 -19.65 7.19
C GLN A 881 -17.49 -18.74 7.29
N PHE A 882 -16.28 -19.28 7.10
CA PHE A 882 -15.03 -18.52 7.29
C PHE A 882 -14.72 -17.53 6.16
N MET A 883 -15.60 -17.44 5.17
CA MET A 883 -15.62 -16.35 4.20
C MET A 883 -16.35 -15.11 4.75
N LEU A 884 -17.18 -15.27 5.78
CA LEU A 884 -18.02 -14.21 6.33
C LEU A 884 -17.35 -13.52 7.54
N PRO A 885 -17.37 -12.17 7.60
CA PRO A 885 -16.76 -11.38 8.67
C PRO A 885 -17.12 -11.84 10.09
N HIS A 886 -18.37 -12.25 10.31
CA HIS A 886 -18.86 -12.65 11.63
C HIS A 886 -18.10 -13.86 12.18
N TYR A 887 -17.94 -14.92 11.38
CA TYR A 887 -17.29 -16.15 11.82
C TYR A 887 -15.78 -15.97 11.95
N VAL A 888 -15.16 -15.18 11.07
CA VAL A 888 -13.74 -14.82 11.19
C VAL A 888 -13.48 -14.04 12.48
N ALA A 889 -14.34 -13.05 12.81
CA ALA A 889 -14.22 -12.30 14.05
C ALA A 889 -14.50 -13.14 15.30
N ALA A 890 -15.44 -14.08 15.23
CA ALA A 890 -15.75 -15.01 16.32
C ALA A 890 -14.58 -15.97 16.59
N ASP A 891 -14.06 -16.62 15.55
CA ASP A 891 -12.94 -17.55 15.68
C ASP A 891 -11.65 -16.85 16.14
N LEU A 892 -11.40 -15.60 15.72
CA LEU A 892 -10.27 -14.83 16.27
C LEU A 892 -10.42 -14.58 17.76
N ARG A 893 -11.64 -14.26 18.25
CA ARG A 893 -11.89 -14.10 19.68
C ARG A 893 -11.62 -15.40 20.42
N ASP A 894 -12.09 -16.53 19.89
CA ASP A 894 -11.84 -17.85 20.48
C ASP A 894 -10.33 -18.14 20.56
N ALA A 895 -9.57 -17.83 19.51
CA ALA A 895 -8.11 -17.97 19.48
C ALA A 895 -7.42 -17.09 20.55
N ILE A 896 -7.86 -15.84 20.69
CA ILE A 896 -7.33 -14.89 21.68
C ILE A 896 -7.69 -15.30 23.11
N GLU A 897 -8.92 -15.75 23.36
CA GLU A 897 -9.35 -16.28 24.65
C GLU A 897 -8.53 -17.52 25.03
N GLU A 898 -8.21 -18.37 24.05
CA GLU A 898 -7.38 -19.54 24.25
C GLU A 898 -5.92 -19.19 24.61
N LEU A 899 -5.38 -18.09 24.07
CA LEU A 899 -4.07 -17.54 24.47
C LEU A 899 -4.13 -16.89 25.86
N ALA A 900 -5.21 -16.18 26.18
CA ALA A 900 -5.43 -15.58 27.49
C ALA A 900 -5.48 -16.65 28.60
N ALA A 901 -6.15 -17.78 28.35
CA ALA A 901 -6.17 -18.93 29.25
C ALA A 901 -4.79 -19.56 29.49
N ARG A 902 -3.82 -19.32 28.58
CA ARG A 902 -2.42 -19.73 28.71
C ARG A 902 -1.51 -18.65 29.30
N GLY A 903 -2.07 -17.57 29.82
CA GLY A 903 -1.32 -16.48 30.47
C GLY A 903 -0.86 -15.36 29.53
N PHE A 904 -1.34 -15.34 28.28
CA PHE A 904 -1.00 -14.33 27.28
C PHE A 904 -2.24 -13.57 26.80
N PRO A 905 -2.86 -12.74 27.67
CA PRO A 905 -4.06 -11.99 27.31
C PRO A 905 -3.73 -10.90 26.28
N ILE A 906 -4.49 -10.90 25.20
CA ILE A 906 -4.50 -9.88 24.14
C ILE A 906 -5.93 -9.35 24.05
N ASP A 907 -6.11 -8.05 23.85
CA ASP A 907 -7.45 -7.49 23.67
C ASP A 907 -7.93 -7.72 22.22
N PRO A 908 -9.05 -8.41 21.98
CA PRO A 908 -9.59 -8.60 20.63
C PRO A 908 -9.93 -7.27 19.93
N ALA A 909 -10.18 -6.18 20.67
CA ALA A 909 -10.44 -4.86 20.10
C ALA A 909 -9.25 -4.33 19.27
N TRP A 910 -8.03 -4.79 19.53
CA TRP A 910 -6.84 -4.38 18.78
C TRP A 910 -6.85 -4.83 17.31
N PHE A 911 -7.71 -5.80 16.95
CA PHE A 911 -7.83 -6.32 15.58
C PHE A 911 -9.08 -5.82 14.84
N VAL A 912 -9.88 -4.94 15.44
CA VAL A 912 -10.99 -4.27 14.74
C VAL A 912 -10.50 -3.50 13.51
N PRO A 913 -9.37 -2.77 13.52
CA PRO A 913 -8.83 -2.16 12.31
C PRO A 913 -8.52 -3.15 11.19
N HIS A 914 -8.00 -4.35 11.51
CA HIS A 914 -7.79 -5.42 10.53
C HIS A 914 -9.10 -5.96 9.96
N GLN A 915 -10.14 -6.08 10.80
CA GLN A 915 -11.47 -6.48 10.36
C GLN A 915 -12.09 -5.43 9.42
N GLU A 916 -11.97 -4.14 9.73
CA GLU A 916 -12.47 -3.07 8.85
C GLU A 916 -11.68 -2.96 7.54
N PHE A 917 -10.38 -3.27 7.56
CA PHE A 917 -9.57 -3.35 6.35
C PHE A 917 -9.97 -4.52 5.45
N ARG A 918 -10.11 -5.73 6.03
CA ARG A 918 -10.46 -6.96 5.30
C ARG A 918 -11.93 -7.00 4.86
N PHE A 919 -12.83 -6.50 5.71
CA PHE A 919 -14.28 -6.59 5.58
C PHE A 919 -14.95 -5.21 5.68
N PRO A 920 -14.62 -4.27 4.78
CA PRO A 920 -15.13 -2.91 4.84
C PRO A 920 -16.66 -2.89 4.78
N LYS A 921 -17.25 -2.01 5.59
CA LYS A 921 -18.68 -1.73 5.57
C LYS A 921 -19.08 -0.95 4.33
N PHE A 922 -20.12 -1.43 3.63
CA PHE A 922 -20.75 -0.69 2.53
C PHE A 922 -21.82 0.27 3.03
N GLY A 923 -22.65 -0.16 3.99
CA GLY A 923 -23.68 0.69 4.57
C GLY A 923 -24.58 -0.05 5.55
N ALA A 924 -25.51 0.69 6.15
CA ALA A 924 -26.52 0.14 7.05
C ALA A 924 -27.82 0.94 6.97
N VAL A 925 -28.93 0.30 7.31
CA VAL A 925 -30.26 0.94 7.41
C VAL A 925 -31.01 0.41 8.62
N THR A 926 -31.93 1.24 9.13
CA THR A 926 -32.92 0.82 10.13
C THR A 926 -34.29 0.71 9.46
N VAL A 927 -34.91 -0.47 9.51
CA VAL A 927 -36.26 -0.71 8.97
C VAL A 927 -37.15 -1.25 10.09
N ALA A 928 -38.20 -0.50 10.44
CA ALA A 928 -39.15 -0.89 11.48
C ALA A 928 -38.50 -1.33 12.82
N GLY A 929 -37.37 -0.71 13.19
CA GLY A 929 -36.61 -1.01 14.41
C GLY A 929 -35.56 -2.13 14.26
N MET A 930 -35.55 -2.86 13.13
CA MET A 930 -34.51 -3.82 12.78
C MET A 930 -33.32 -3.10 12.15
N GLN A 931 -32.11 -3.44 12.55
CA GLN A 931 -30.90 -2.93 11.91
C GLN A 931 -30.40 -3.94 10.88
N LEU A 932 -30.01 -3.44 9.71
CA LEU A 932 -29.39 -4.23 8.65
C LEU A 932 -28.05 -3.59 8.31
N GLU A 933 -26.98 -4.38 8.31
CA GLU A 933 -25.63 -3.94 7.95
C GLU A 933 -25.04 -4.81 6.84
N LEU A 934 -24.56 -4.19 5.78
CA LEU A 934 -23.92 -4.85 4.65
C LEU A 934 -22.41 -4.61 4.66
N ARG A 935 -21.64 -5.71 4.61
CA ARG A 935 -20.18 -5.70 4.54
C ARG A 935 -19.68 -6.53 3.36
N HIS A 936 -18.51 -6.18 2.86
CA HIS A 936 -17.74 -7.08 2.01
C HIS A 936 -17.44 -8.39 2.75
N ALA A 937 -17.45 -9.51 2.04
CA ALA A 937 -17.04 -10.82 2.52
C ALA A 937 -16.03 -11.42 1.55
N LEU A 938 -15.27 -12.41 2.01
CA LEU A 938 -14.25 -13.06 1.18
C LEU A 938 -14.91 -13.99 0.16
N GLU A 939 -14.25 -14.14 -0.99
CA GLU A 939 -14.63 -15.09 -2.02
C GLU A 939 -13.34 -15.67 -2.62
N PRO A 940 -13.15 -17.00 -2.60
CA PRO A 940 -11.99 -17.62 -3.23
C PRO A 940 -12.04 -17.42 -4.75
N TRP A 941 -10.92 -16.96 -5.33
CA TRP A 941 -10.79 -16.86 -6.78
C TRP A 941 -10.04 -18.07 -7.32
N HIS A 942 -10.59 -18.67 -8.36
CA HIS A 942 -10.02 -19.88 -8.94
C HIS A 942 -9.14 -19.52 -10.14
N VAL A 943 -7.97 -20.16 -10.19
CA VAL A 943 -7.18 -20.19 -11.43
C VAL A 943 -7.90 -21.11 -12.43
N LEU A 944 -8.19 -20.57 -13.60
CA LEU A 944 -8.87 -21.25 -14.70
C LEU A 944 -7.94 -22.23 -15.42
N GLY A 945 -8.54 -23.04 -16.30
CA GLY A 945 -7.80 -23.91 -17.20
C GLY A 945 -6.82 -23.13 -18.09
N GLU A 946 -5.84 -23.84 -18.62
CA GLU A 946 -4.85 -23.29 -19.55
C GLU A 946 -5.51 -22.83 -20.85
N GLU A 947 -5.20 -21.59 -21.27
CA GLU A 947 -5.62 -21.01 -22.54
C GLU A 947 -4.41 -20.71 -23.43
N GLN A 948 -4.55 -20.93 -24.74
CA GLN A 948 -3.53 -20.55 -25.70
C GLN A 948 -3.63 -19.05 -26.00
N THR A 949 -2.52 -18.35 -25.79
CA THR A 949 -2.32 -16.95 -26.15
C THR A 949 -1.27 -16.83 -27.26
N ILE A 950 -1.20 -15.66 -27.91
CA ILE A 950 -0.27 -15.39 -29.02
C ILE A 950 1.20 -15.62 -28.60
N GLY A 951 1.51 -15.53 -27.30
CA GLY A 951 2.86 -15.71 -26.73
C GLY A 951 3.10 -16.98 -25.91
N GLY A 952 2.14 -17.91 -25.83
CA GLY A 952 2.27 -19.14 -25.03
C GLY A 952 0.99 -19.51 -24.30
N THR A 953 1.09 -20.23 -23.18
CA THR A 953 -0.06 -20.64 -22.38
C THR A 953 -0.26 -19.69 -21.20
N ALA A 954 -1.48 -19.21 -20.99
CA ALA A 954 -1.85 -18.40 -19.83
C ALA A 954 -2.87 -19.13 -18.95
N ARG A 955 -2.90 -18.80 -17.66
CA ARG A 955 -3.97 -19.21 -16.73
C ARG A 955 -4.56 -17.97 -16.09
N TYR A 956 -5.82 -17.70 -16.37
CA TYR A 956 -6.53 -16.55 -15.84
C TYR A 956 -7.05 -16.83 -14.43
N VAL A 957 -7.16 -15.80 -13.60
CA VAL A 957 -7.83 -15.88 -12.30
C VAL A 957 -9.25 -15.34 -12.47
N ASP A 958 -10.26 -16.14 -12.12
CA ASP A 958 -11.65 -15.71 -12.18
C ASP A 958 -12.04 -14.87 -10.95
N SER A 959 -12.02 -13.55 -11.12
CA SER A 959 -12.46 -12.57 -10.14
C SER A 959 -13.87 -12.01 -10.44
N ALA A 960 -14.66 -12.71 -11.26
CA ALA A 960 -16.02 -12.28 -11.63
C ALA A 960 -17.02 -12.39 -10.47
N VAL A 961 -16.75 -13.26 -9.51
CA VAL A 961 -17.65 -13.59 -8.40
C VAL A 961 -17.21 -12.85 -7.15
N GLU A 962 -18.19 -12.28 -6.46
CA GLU A 962 -18.00 -11.60 -5.18
C GLU A 962 -18.97 -12.14 -4.13
N ARG A 963 -18.68 -11.80 -2.88
CA ARG A 963 -19.52 -12.14 -1.73
C ARG A 963 -19.70 -10.92 -0.82
N VAL A 964 -20.90 -10.80 -0.28
CA VAL A 964 -21.22 -9.87 0.80
C VAL A 964 -21.80 -10.61 1.99
N GLN A 965 -21.63 -10.04 3.19
CA GLN A 965 -22.35 -10.47 4.39
C GLN A 965 -23.42 -9.42 4.72
N ILE A 966 -24.64 -9.89 4.92
CA ILE A 966 -25.71 -9.12 5.55
C ILE A 966 -25.85 -9.57 7.00
N ALA A 967 -25.77 -8.63 7.93
CA ALA A 967 -26.01 -8.85 9.35
C ALA A 967 -27.28 -8.11 9.77
N VAL A 968 -28.14 -8.77 10.54
CA VAL A 968 -29.38 -8.19 11.04
C VAL A 968 -29.48 -8.30 12.56
N SER A 969 -30.02 -7.27 13.20
CA SER A 969 -30.30 -7.27 14.64
C SER A 969 -31.72 -6.77 14.94
N GLY A 970 -32.29 -7.22 16.06
CA GLY A 970 -33.70 -7.02 16.38
C GLY A 970 -34.66 -7.82 15.49
N TRP A 971 -34.16 -8.85 14.81
CA TRP A 971 -34.89 -9.66 13.83
C TRP A 971 -35.88 -10.61 14.50
N VAL A 972 -37.05 -10.80 13.86
CA VAL A 972 -38.10 -11.75 14.28
C VAL A 972 -38.37 -12.70 13.13
N ASP A 973 -37.77 -13.89 13.18
CA ASP A 973 -37.72 -14.84 12.06
C ASP A 973 -39.10 -15.38 11.65
N GLU A 974 -40.03 -15.48 12.60
CA GLU A 974 -41.40 -15.95 12.34
C GLU A 974 -42.22 -14.94 11.52
N ARG A 975 -41.88 -13.65 11.58
CA ARG A 975 -42.65 -12.58 10.94
C ARG A 975 -41.98 -12.04 9.68
N PHE A 976 -40.67 -11.84 9.73
CA PHE A 976 -39.96 -11.17 8.66
C PHE A 976 -39.21 -12.17 7.78
N ALA A 977 -39.05 -11.83 6.50
CA ALA A 977 -38.13 -12.50 5.59
C ALA A 977 -37.20 -11.46 4.99
N LEU A 978 -35.91 -11.76 4.96
CA LEU A 978 -34.94 -10.96 4.21
C LEU A 978 -34.82 -11.59 2.83
N THR A 979 -34.97 -10.81 1.76
CA THR A 979 -34.70 -11.27 0.40
C THR A 979 -33.56 -10.48 -0.22
N CYS A 980 -32.87 -11.07 -1.19
CA CYS A 980 -31.96 -10.40 -2.09
C CYS A 980 -32.40 -10.70 -3.52
N ASN A 981 -32.71 -9.66 -4.31
CA ASN A 981 -33.27 -9.78 -5.66
C ASN A 981 -34.49 -10.73 -5.72
N GLY A 982 -35.37 -10.65 -4.71
CA GLY A 982 -36.60 -11.46 -4.61
C GLY A 982 -36.41 -12.89 -4.09
N ILE A 983 -35.17 -13.35 -3.88
CA ILE A 983 -34.86 -14.67 -3.34
C ILE A 983 -34.59 -14.55 -1.84
N THR A 984 -35.24 -15.38 -1.03
CA THR A 984 -35.04 -15.37 0.43
C THR A 984 -33.58 -15.68 0.79
N VAL A 985 -33.02 -14.91 1.72
CA VAL A 985 -31.66 -15.07 2.22
C VAL A 985 -31.68 -16.05 3.40
N PRO A 986 -30.80 -17.08 3.44
CA PRO A 986 -30.76 -18.07 4.51
C PRO A 986 -30.08 -17.48 5.75
N LEU A 987 -30.85 -16.75 6.57
CA LEU A 987 -30.37 -16.14 7.81
C LEU A 987 -29.99 -17.21 8.85
N THR A 988 -28.74 -17.20 9.28
CA THR A 988 -28.18 -18.06 10.33
C THR A 988 -28.06 -17.28 11.64
N PRO A 989 -28.53 -17.81 12.78
CA PRO A 989 -28.46 -17.12 14.06
C PRO A 989 -27.00 -16.96 14.54
N THR A 990 -26.70 -15.81 15.14
CA THR A 990 -25.35 -15.49 15.67
C THR A 990 -25.16 -15.90 17.14
N GLY A 991 -26.20 -16.42 17.79
CA GLY A 991 -26.24 -16.70 19.23
C GLY A 991 -26.75 -15.53 20.08
N ALA A 992 -26.75 -14.30 19.54
CA ALA A 992 -27.43 -13.16 20.17
C ALA A 992 -28.93 -13.18 19.83
N ALA A 993 -29.78 -12.85 20.81
CA ALA A 993 -31.23 -12.81 20.61
C ALA A 993 -31.60 -11.79 19.51
N GLY A 994 -32.30 -12.25 18.47
CA GLY A 994 -32.66 -11.43 17.31
C GLY A 994 -31.48 -11.06 16.39
N GLY A 995 -30.31 -11.69 16.56
CA GLY A 995 -29.13 -11.48 15.73
C GLY A 995 -28.95 -12.60 14.70
N PHE A 996 -28.88 -12.24 13.42
CA PHE A 996 -28.67 -13.20 12.33
C PHE A 996 -27.68 -12.65 11.30
N ILE A 997 -27.05 -13.54 10.55
CA ILE A 997 -26.15 -13.23 9.43
C ILE A 997 -26.45 -14.12 8.25
N ALA A 998 -26.05 -13.70 7.05
CA ALA A 998 -25.96 -14.57 5.89
C ALA A 998 -24.96 -14.02 4.88
N GLY A 999 -24.39 -14.92 4.08
CA GLY A 999 -23.67 -14.56 2.87
C GLY A 999 -24.60 -14.41 1.67
N VAL A 1000 -24.25 -13.52 0.75
CA VAL A 1000 -24.80 -13.51 -0.62
C VAL A 1000 -23.63 -13.54 -1.59
N ARG A 1001 -23.57 -14.60 -2.39
CA ARG A 1001 -22.58 -14.83 -3.44
C ARG A 1001 -23.23 -14.54 -4.79
N PHE A 1002 -22.56 -13.77 -5.64
CA PHE A 1002 -23.14 -13.30 -6.89
C PHE A 1002 -22.05 -12.99 -7.92
N LYS A 1003 -22.42 -12.97 -9.20
CA LYS A 1003 -21.52 -12.54 -10.28
C LYS A 1003 -21.55 -11.02 -10.40
N ALA A 1004 -20.44 -10.35 -10.10
CA ALA A 1004 -20.34 -8.89 -10.06
C ALA A 1004 -20.11 -8.25 -11.44
N TRP A 1005 -19.38 -8.95 -12.33
CA TRP A 1005 -19.07 -8.52 -13.70
C TRP A 1005 -18.79 -9.75 -14.58
N SER A 1006 -18.54 -9.56 -15.89
CA SER A 1006 -18.27 -10.66 -16.83
C SER A 1006 -16.94 -10.46 -17.57
N PRO A 1007 -15.85 -11.07 -17.10
CA PRO A 1007 -14.60 -11.11 -17.83
C PRO A 1007 -14.71 -11.97 -19.10
N PRO A 1008 -13.83 -11.76 -20.10
CA PRO A 1008 -13.73 -12.64 -21.26
C PRO A 1008 -13.54 -14.12 -20.90
N SER A 1009 -12.71 -14.39 -19.88
CA SER A 1009 -12.49 -15.72 -19.32
C SER A 1009 -13.05 -15.77 -17.90
N SER A 1010 -14.12 -16.56 -17.68
CA SER A 1010 -14.74 -16.77 -16.36
C SER A 1010 -15.43 -18.13 -16.28
N LEU A 1011 -15.66 -18.61 -15.05
CA LEU A 1011 -16.57 -19.71 -14.80
C LEU A 1011 -18.01 -19.25 -15.09
N HIS A 1012 -18.77 -20.12 -15.75
CA HIS A 1012 -20.18 -19.89 -16.09
C HIS A 1012 -20.41 -18.59 -16.89
N PRO A 1013 -19.91 -18.51 -18.15
CA PRO A 1013 -19.95 -17.29 -18.95
C PRO A 1013 -21.38 -16.82 -19.32
N LEU A 1014 -22.36 -17.73 -19.34
CA LEU A 1014 -23.76 -17.41 -19.69
C LEU A 1014 -24.56 -16.78 -18.53
N ILE A 1015 -24.02 -16.80 -17.31
CA ILE A 1015 -24.63 -16.12 -16.17
C ILE A 1015 -24.29 -14.63 -16.30
N PRO A 1016 -25.27 -13.72 -16.42
CA PRO A 1016 -25.01 -12.28 -16.48
C PRO A 1016 -24.63 -11.74 -15.09
N PRO A 1017 -24.04 -10.53 -15.02
CA PRO A 1017 -23.85 -9.84 -13.75
C PRO A 1017 -25.18 -9.65 -13.00
N GLN A 1018 -25.16 -9.88 -11.68
CA GLN A 1018 -26.33 -9.90 -10.81
C GLN A 1018 -26.33 -8.67 -9.91
N THR A 1019 -26.26 -7.50 -10.53
CA THR A 1019 -26.18 -6.20 -9.87
C THR A 1019 -27.25 -5.28 -10.47
N PRO A 1020 -27.89 -4.39 -9.67
CA PRO A 1020 -27.72 -4.22 -8.23
C PRO A 1020 -28.21 -5.41 -7.38
N LEU A 1021 -27.71 -5.47 -6.15
CA LEU A 1021 -28.25 -6.29 -5.08
C LEU A 1021 -29.29 -5.48 -4.31
N VAL A 1022 -30.56 -5.87 -4.42
CA VAL A 1022 -31.68 -5.24 -3.72
C VAL A 1022 -32.06 -6.12 -2.53
N PHE A 1023 -31.88 -5.60 -1.32
CA PHE A 1023 -32.22 -6.29 -0.08
C PHE A 1023 -33.53 -5.76 0.48
N ASP A 1024 -34.54 -6.62 0.60
CA ASP A 1024 -35.87 -6.26 1.09
C ASP A 1024 -36.19 -6.92 2.43
N VAL A 1025 -36.71 -6.13 3.38
CA VAL A 1025 -37.33 -6.63 4.60
C VAL A 1025 -38.82 -6.84 4.35
N ILE A 1026 -39.22 -8.09 4.10
CA ILE A 1026 -40.59 -8.47 3.82
C ILE A 1026 -41.32 -8.77 5.12
N ASP A 1027 -42.45 -8.11 5.35
CA ASP A 1027 -43.40 -8.49 6.39
C ASP A 1027 -44.35 -9.57 5.86
N ARG A 1028 -44.19 -10.81 6.31
CA ARG A 1028 -44.97 -11.96 5.84
C ARG A 1028 -46.47 -11.80 6.07
N TRP A 1029 -46.89 -10.95 7.00
CA TRP A 1029 -48.30 -10.69 7.26
C TRP A 1029 -48.94 -9.76 6.23
N SER A 1030 -48.19 -8.80 5.73
CA SER A 1030 -48.68 -7.86 4.70
C SER A 1030 -48.27 -8.24 3.28
N ALA A 1031 -47.31 -9.18 3.14
CA ALA A 1031 -46.66 -9.55 1.89
C ALA A 1031 -46.07 -8.34 1.15
N ARG A 1032 -45.49 -7.39 1.90
CA ARG A 1032 -44.86 -6.17 1.35
C ARG A 1032 -43.49 -5.94 1.98
N ALA A 1033 -42.60 -5.32 1.20
CA ALA A 1033 -41.38 -4.75 1.72
C ALA A 1033 -41.69 -3.56 2.64
N LEU A 1034 -41.19 -3.58 3.87
CA LEU A 1034 -41.27 -2.46 4.81
C LEU A 1034 -40.20 -1.39 4.52
N GLY A 1035 -39.15 -1.80 3.81
CA GLY A 1035 -37.95 -1.04 3.55
C GLY A 1035 -36.81 -1.98 3.16
N GLY A 1036 -35.63 -1.42 2.92
CA GLY A 1036 -34.50 -2.18 2.40
C GLY A 1036 -33.32 -1.30 2.04
N MET A 1037 -32.37 -1.88 1.32
CA MET A 1037 -31.17 -1.20 0.81
C MET A 1037 -30.79 -1.75 -0.56
N THR A 1038 -30.05 -0.96 -1.32
CA THR A 1038 -29.55 -1.36 -2.64
C THR A 1038 -28.04 -1.18 -2.70
N HIS A 1039 -27.34 -2.18 -3.23
CA HIS A 1039 -25.89 -2.12 -3.46
C HIS A 1039 -25.55 -2.38 -4.93
N HIS A 1040 -24.74 -1.51 -5.51
CA HIS A 1040 -24.24 -1.61 -6.87
C HIS A 1040 -22.77 -2.04 -6.88
N THR A 1041 -22.34 -2.81 -7.88
CA THR A 1041 -20.91 -3.16 -8.03
C THR A 1041 -20.12 -2.03 -8.71
N ILE A 1042 -20.77 -1.33 -9.64
CA ILE A 1042 -20.25 -0.14 -10.33
C ILE A 1042 -21.06 1.11 -9.94
N HIS A 1043 -20.61 2.29 -10.35
CA HIS A 1043 -21.35 3.51 -10.11
C HIS A 1043 -22.77 3.42 -10.73
N PRO A 1044 -23.85 3.72 -9.99
CA PRO A 1044 -25.23 3.57 -10.48
C PRO A 1044 -25.56 4.43 -11.70
N GLY A 1045 -24.86 5.56 -11.88
CA GLY A 1045 -24.93 6.38 -13.10
C GLY A 1045 -24.20 5.81 -14.32
N GLY A 1046 -23.71 4.56 -14.28
CA GLY A 1046 -23.03 3.90 -15.41
C GLY A 1046 -21.56 4.29 -15.60
N ARG A 1047 -20.97 5.05 -14.66
CA ARG A 1047 -19.55 5.44 -14.71
C ARG A 1047 -18.64 4.25 -14.39
N GLY A 1048 -17.89 3.81 -15.39
CA GLY A 1048 -16.72 2.95 -15.20
C GLY A 1048 -15.49 3.81 -14.91
N TYR A 1049 -14.73 3.46 -13.87
CA TYR A 1049 -13.45 4.11 -13.60
C TYR A 1049 -12.34 3.40 -14.38
N GLU A 1050 -11.53 4.16 -15.10
CA GLU A 1050 -10.35 3.64 -15.83
C GLU A 1050 -9.07 3.73 -15.01
N THR A 1051 -9.04 4.61 -13.99
CA THR A 1051 -7.88 4.84 -13.12
C THR A 1051 -8.16 4.41 -11.69
N PHE A 1052 -7.12 3.98 -10.98
CA PHE A 1052 -7.21 3.74 -9.54
C PHE A 1052 -7.47 5.05 -8.78
N PRO A 1053 -8.14 5.00 -7.60
CA PRO A 1053 -8.28 6.16 -6.74
C PRO A 1053 -6.92 6.77 -6.38
N VAL A 1054 -6.80 8.10 -6.45
CA VAL A 1054 -5.54 8.80 -6.15
C VAL A 1054 -5.27 8.92 -4.65
N ASN A 1055 -6.29 8.73 -3.81
CA ASN A 1055 -6.18 8.76 -2.34
C ASN A 1055 -7.36 8.04 -1.66
N ALA A 1056 -7.27 7.90 -0.33
CA ALA A 1056 -8.28 7.25 0.49
C ALA A 1056 -9.65 7.95 0.47
N ASN A 1057 -9.70 9.28 0.29
CA ASN A 1057 -10.94 10.05 0.23
C ASN A 1057 -11.73 9.71 -1.04
N GLU A 1058 -11.06 9.69 -2.19
CA GLU A 1058 -11.68 9.27 -3.45
C GLU A 1058 -12.14 7.80 -3.37
N ALA A 1059 -11.29 6.92 -2.84
CA ALA A 1059 -11.62 5.51 -2.66
C ALA A 1059 -12.87 5.32 -1.79
N GLU A 1060 -12.99 6.06 -0.68
CA GLU A 1060 -14.19 6.04 0.16
C GLU A 1060 -15.43 6.57 -0.57
N ALA A 1061 -15.31 7.69 -1.28
CA ALA A 1061 -16.42 8.25 -2.03
C ALA A 1061 -16.93 7.28 -3.12
N ARG A 1062 -16.02 6.61 -3.84
CA ARG A 1062 -16.38 5.56 -4.82
C ARG A 1062 -17.14 4.41 -4.14
N ARG A 1063 -16.70 3.93 -2.97
CA ARG A 1063 -17.45 2.89 -2.22
C ARG A 1063 -18.84 3.38 -1.78
N ARG A 1064 -18.95 4.61 -1.30
CA ARG A 1064 -20.22 5.17 -0.79
C ARG A 1064 -21.25 5.40 -1.87
N SER A 1065 -20.82 5.90 -3.04
CA SER A 1065 -21.71 6.14 -4.20
C SER A 1065 -22.44 4.88 -4.69
N ARG A 1066 -21.97 3.69 -4.29
CA ARG A 1066 -22.52 2.38 -4.66
C ARG A 1066 -23.54 1.82 -3.66
N PHE A 1067 -23.83 2.52 -2.56
CA PHE A 1067 -24.76 2.07 -1.53
C PHE A 1067 -25.92 3.06 -1.37
N PHE A 1068 -27.15 2.56 -1.51
CA PHE A 1068 -28.36 3.32 -1.24
C PHE A 1068 -29.12 2.74 -0.05
N ALA A 1069 -29.47 3.61 0.91
CA ALA A 1069 -30.33 3.29 2.04
C ALA A 1069 -31.83 3.17 1.66
N PHE A 1070 -32.12 2.99 0.37
CA PHE A 1070 -33.44 2.90 -0.24
C PHE A 1070 -33.40 2.02 -1.49
N GLY A 1071 -34.49 1.97 -2.26
CA GLY A 1071 -34.58 1.18 -3.50
C GLY A 1071 -35.16 -0.22 -3.31
N HIS A 1072 -35.84 -0.46 -2.19
CA HIS A 1072 -36.58 -1.70 -1.93
C HIS A 1072 -37.70 -1.93 -2.95
N THR A 1073 -38.07 -3.20 -3.16
CA THR A 1073 -39.07 -3.60 -4.15
C THR A 1073 -40.46 -3.03 -3.81
N PRO A 1074 -41.10 -2.25 -4.71
CA PRO A 1074 -42.42 -1.69 -4.45
C PRO A 1074 -43.54 -2.71 -4.69
N GLY A 1075 -44.61 -2.60 -3.89
CA GLY A 1075 -45.83 -3.41 -4.06
C GLY A 1075 -45.82 -4.71 -3.27
N PRO A 1076 -46.73 -5.65 -3.58
CA PRO A 1076 -46.72 -6.99 -3.00
C PRO A 1076 -45.53 -7.80 -3.49
N VAL A 1077 -44.88 -8.52 -2.59
CA VAL A 1077 -43.74 -9.39 -2.88
C VAL A 1077 -44.02 -10.77 -2.29
N ASP A 1078 -43.99 -11.79 -3.15
CA ASP A 1078 -44.02 -13.19 -2.73
C ASP A 1078 -42.58 -13.73 -2.77
N PRO A 1079 -41.92 -13.91 -1.61
CA PRO A 1079 -40.52 -14.28 -1.58
C PRO A 1079 -40.34 -15.73 -2.02
N ALA A 1080 -39.48 -15.96 -3.02
CA ALA A 1080 -39.15 -17.33 -3.42
C ALA A 1080 -38.38 -18.02 -2.27
N THR A 1081 -38.80 -19.24 -1.92
CA THR A 1081 -38.10 -20.07 -0.95
C THR A 1081 -36.73 -20.45 -1.51
N PRO A 1082 -35.63 -20.24 -0.78
CA PRO A 1082 -34.31 -20.57 -1.29
C PRO A 1082 -34.10 -22.09 -1.15
N SER A 1083 -33.47 -22.71 -2.15
CA SER A 1083 -32.89 -24.04 -1.93
C SER A 1083 -31.64 -23.87 -1.05
N THR A 1084 -31.70 -24.29 0.20
CA THR A 1084 -30.51 -24.30 1.07
C THR A 1084 -29.48 -25.26 0.50
N SER A 1085 -28.27 -24.75 0.23
CA SER A 1085 -27.17 -25.57 -0.25
C SER A 1085 -26.65 -26.44 0.90
N LEU A 1086 -26.39 -27.73 0.66
CA LEU A 1086 -25.77 -28.60 1.66
C LEU A 1086 -24.33 -28.16 1.99
N GLU A 1087 -23.62 -27.63 0.99
CA GLU A 1087 -22.23 -27.16 1.14
C GLU A 1087 -22.14 -25.71 1.64
N HIS A 1088 -23.17 -24.90 1.36
CA HIS A 1088 -23.21 -23.48 1.71
C HIS A 1088 -24.53 -23.10 2.41
N PRO A 1089 -24.83 -23.67 3.58
CA PRO A 1089 -26.10 -23.42 4.27
C PRO A 1089 -26.26 -21.98 4.76
N SER A 1090 -25.16 -21.25 5.02
CA SER A 1090 -25.20 -19.85 5.48
C SER A 1090 -25.09 -18.82 4.35
N THR A 1091 -25.03 -19.25 3.09
CA THR A 1091 -24.84 -18.35 1.93
C THR A 1091 -25.87 -18.61 0.84
N LEU A 1092 -26.53 -17.55 0.38
CA LEU A 1092 -27.32 -17.55 -0.85
C LEU A 1092 -26.39 -17.40 -2.06
N ASP A 1093 -26.36 -18.39 -2.96
CA ASP A 1093 -25.70 -18.26 -4.26
C ASP A 1093 -26.71 -17.82 -5.32
N LEU A 1094 -26.74 -16.51 -5.61
CA LEU A 1094 -27.69 -15.93 -6.58
C LEU A 1094 -27.51 -16.50 -7.98
N ARG A 1095 -26.32 -17.00 -8.32
CA ARG A 1095 -26.00 -17.55 -9.66
C ARG A 1095 -26.84 -18.78 -10.01
N ARG A 1096 -27.52 -19.38 -9.03
CA ARG A 1096 -28.44 -20.53 -9.23
C ARG A 1096 -29.85 -20.12 -9.69
N PHE A 1097 -30.18 -18.83 -9.73
CA PHE A 1097 -31.53 -18.30 -9.95
C PHE A 1097 -31.64 -17.43 -11.21
N VAL A 1098 -30.87 -17.75 -12.26
CA VAL A 1098 -30.81 -17.02 -13.53
C VAL A 1098 -31.59 -17.72 -14.64
#